data_AF-A0A517T856-F1
#
_entry.id   AF-A0A517T856-F1
#
_cell.length_a   1.000
_cell.length_b   1.000
_cell.length_c   1.000
_cell.angle_alpha   90.00
_cell.angle_beta   90.00
_cell.angle_gamma   90.00
#
_symmetry.space_group_name_H-M   'P 1'
#
loop_
_entity.id
_entity.type
_entity.pdbx_description
1 polymer ?
#
loop_
_entity_poly.entity_id
_entity_poly.type
_entity_poly.pdbx_seq_one_letter_code
_entity_poly.pdbx_strand_id
1 'polypeptide(L)'
;MFPIIHSPLVEFMSRAIVSIFKTVGCFCLAVLVVWGNSSASAQQLSSQRVLRSIDAGTKYLISKQSDDGSWSAGDQGRFRIGVTSLCMLALLNSGKSLDDAAVRKGLKYLRSVREPEPGMTYEAALMIMALAAAKDGQRDKSRILTIAQKLENAQVREGANRGSWSYSVNQSILDLGGDRSNGQYAVLGLREAAYAGVEVSEPTWERIRDHWVTCQSADGGWNYTGQNNARSTGSMTVAGIATLSLVQTMLREDRTDANGLPICCGTIKRDEEVEKALERGKNWLAKNFSVKHNPGAPIWLLYYLYGLERAGRLSGERFYGNHDWYREGADFLVNGQSQRFGSWQGVGNIESDPIIATSFSLLFLSKGLAPVLVNKLQYSNDSKIWNRNRNDVRNLTEFVSGLEQWPRLVTWQVIDIEKVPASNGVADLLQAPVLYISGEEAPQFDDQQIKLLREYVDEGGFIFTVGNCNGNTFGNGMNEIVRRMYPEEKMELFRLDPSHPIYRSEYALDPSVVELYGVDVGCRTAIVHSPDDLSCLWDRWLPYDPPSRKPQMTIMITQKMRIGINVLAYATGREPPAKLDPMLPQGPTSRDELIERGLLQVAKIRHAGNWNAAPRALSNLLAALNRKVGLAASTKTNSLVLTDPDLFQFPLLYMHGRSGFRVGEAEVEQLRTYLDRGGVLFADACCGAKEFDRSFRDLIEQVYPEKSLTNVPADHELFSQEIGFDLSKVKRRTLAAGDPNSPIESNVIEGPPLLEAIDVDGRLTVIYSKYDISCALERQSSAACAGYLPEDATKIALNIVQYSQLQDLTDIKFE
;
A
#
# COMPACT_ATOMS: atom_id res chain seq x y z
N MET A 1 -80.09 -11.04 21.35
CA MET A 1 -80.75 -12.00 22.28
C MET A 1 -79.67 -12.41 23.28
N PHE A 2 -79.91 -12.08 24.56
CA PHE A 2 -79.13 -12.20 25.83
C PHE A 2 -78.05 -13.33 25.98
N PRO A 3 -77.15 -13.33 27.00
CA PRO A 3 -76.22 -12.27 27.48
C PRO A 3 -74.88 -12.78 28.15
N ILE A 4 -74.01 -11.87 28.65
CA ILE A 4 -73.20 -11.86 29.92
C ILE A 4 -72.23 -13.07 30.20
N ILE A 5 -70.94 -12.91 30.53
CA ILE A 5 -70.37 -12.54 31.87
C ILE A 5 -69.03 -11.80 31.75
N HIS A 6 -68.83 -10.89 32.71
CA HIS A 6 -67.80 -9.85 32.85
C HIS A 6 -66.89 -10.11 34.07
N SER A 7 -65.66 -9.58 33.98
CA SER A 7 -64.83 -9.00 35.06
C SER A 7 -64.02 -9.95 35.98
N PRO A 8 -62.99 -9.48 36.75
CA PRO A 8 -62.33 -8.15 36.80
C PRO A 8 -60.77 -8.20 36.86
N LEU A 9 -60.08 -7.17 36.36
CA LEU A 9 -58.88 -6.56 36.99
C LEU A 9 -58.35 -5.37 36.16
N VAL A 10 -59.25 -4.44 35.82
CA VAL A 10 -58.92 -3.10 35.31
C VAL A 10 -59.77 -2.10 36.09
N GLU A 11 -59.49 -1.97 37.38
CA GLU A 11 -60.11 -0.93 38.20
C GLU A 11 -59.32 -0.68 39.49
N PHE A 12 -58.05 -0.30 39.36
CA PHE A 12 -57.40 0.45 40.42
C PHE A 12 -56.28 1.31 39.79
N MET A 13 -56.34 2.61 40.06
CA MET A 13 -55.30 3.61 39.80
C MET A 13 -55.32 4.35 38.46
N SER A 14 -56.48 4.89 38.10
CA SER A 14 -56.57 6.18 37.40
C SER A 14 -57.34 7.15 38.28
N ARG A 15 -56.60 7.96 39.08
CA ARG A 15 -57.02 9.23 39.71
C ARG A 15 -55.90 9.79 40.58
N ALA A 16 -55.02 10.57 39.96
CA ALA A 16 -54.33 11.70 40.59
C ALA A 16 -53.78 12.62 39.50
N ILE A 17 -54.70 13.31 38.82
CA ILE A 17 -54.40 14.54 38.08
C ILE A 17 -54.68 15.68 39.06
N VAL A 18 -53.77 16.66 39.10
CA VAL A 18 -53.95 18.11 39.37
C VAL A 18 -52.76 18.64 40.19
N SER A 19 -52.18 19.78 39.74
CA SER A 19 -51.08 20.58 40.33
C SER A 19 -49.70 20.18 39.75
N ILE A 20 -49.01 20.90 38.87
CA ILE A 20 -48.93 22.33 38.56
C ILE A 20 -48.42 22.49 37.12
N PHE A 21 -49.16 23.24 36.30
CA PHE A 21 -48.63 23.90 35.10
C PHE A 21 -48.11 25.28 35.52
N LYS A 22 -46.81 25.55 35.34
CA LYS A 22 -46.24 26.87 34.99
C LYS A 22 -44.71 26.77 34.84
N THR A 23 -44.20 27.27 33.71
CA THR A 23 -42.78 27.59 33.38
C THR A 23 -41.88 26.35 33.21
N VAL A 24 -41.21 26.03 32.09
CA VAL A 24 -40.58 26.74 30.95
C VAL A 24 -40.54 25.71 29.81
N GLY A 25 -41.08 25.96 28.61
CA GLY A 25 -40.35 26.56 27.49
C GLY A 25 -39.71 25.52 26.54
N CYS A 26 -40.35 25.31 25.39
CA CYS A 26 -39.84 24.80 24.10
C CYS A 26 -38.74 23.70 24.08
N PHE A 27 -39.06 22.52 23.53
CA PHE A 27 -38.69 22.13 22.16
C PHE A 27 -39.29 20.74 21.85
N CYS A 28 -40.25 20.70 20.92
CA CYS A 28 -40.64 19.46 20.26
C CYS A 28 -39.52 19.07 19.28
N LEU A 29 -38.96 17.87 19.41
CA LEU A 29 -38.32 17.17 18.29
C LEU A 29 -38.49 15.67 18.50
N ALA A 30 -39.14 15.06 17.51
CA ALA A 30 -39.42 13.65 17.42
C ALA A 30 -38.14 12.83 17.54
N VAL A 31 -38.12 11.87 18.47
CA VAL A 31 -37.09 10.83 18.52
C VAL A 31 -37.41 9.83 17.40
N LEU A 32 -36.92 10.13 16.19
CA LEU A 32 -36.64 9.11 15.20
C LEU A 32 -35.42 8.33 15.69
N VAL A 33 -35.64 7.09 16.09
CA VAL A 33 -34.58 6.12 16.33
C VAL A 33 -33.92 5.83 14.98
N VAL A 34 -32.94 6.65 14.62
CA VAL A 34 -32.01 6.35 13.52
C VAL A 34 -31.13 5.20 14.01
N TRP A 35 -31.30 4.03 13.41
CA TRP A 35 -30.27 3.00 13.43
C TRP A 35 -29.05 3.60 12.72
N GLY A 36 -28.18 4.22 13.50
CA GLY A 36 -26.94 4.80 13.02
C GLY A 36 -26.05 3.71 12.48
N ASN A 37 -25.92 3.66 11.16
CA ASN A 37 -24.82 3.02 10.46
C ASN A 37 -23.50 3.35 11.17
N SER A 38 -22.90 2.36 11.84
CA SER A 38 -21.58 2.47 12.48
C SER A 38 -20.46 2.84 11.49
N SER A 39 -20.75 2.84 10.19
CA SER A 39 -19.86 3.28 9.11
C SER A 39 -19.71 4.81 9.00
N ALA A 40 -20.63 5.61 9.55
CA ALA A 40 -20.56 7.08 9.43
C ALA A 40 -19.67 7.76 10.49
N SER A 41 -19.31 7.06 11.57
CA SER A 41 -18.43 7.57 12.65
C SER A 41 -16.94 7.35 12.37
N ALA A 42 -16.58 6.60 11.32
CA ALA A 42 -15.21 6.46 10.85
C ALA A 42 -14.81 7.72 10.05
N GLN A 43 -14.91 8.89 10.68
CA GLN A 43 -14.45 10.15 10.12
C GLN A 43 -12.91 10.08 9.99
N GLN A 44 -12.51 9.59 8.81
CA GLN A 44 -11.19 9.34 8.24
C GLN A 44 -10.03 9.13 9.22
N LEU A 45 -9.88 7.88 9.70
CA LEU A 45 -8.62 7.39 10.25
C LEU A 45 -7.48 7.63 9.23
N SER A 46 -6.63 8.62 9.51
CA SER A 46 -5.43 8.93 8.72
C SER A 46 -4.23 8.06 9.10
N SER A 47 -3.30 7.84 8.16
CA SER A 47 -2.02 7.19 8.43
C SER A 47 -1.24 7.90 9.54
N GLN A 48 -1.23 9.23 9.54
CA GLN A 48 -0.52 10.05 10.53
C GLN A 48 -1.03 9.80 11.95
N ARG A 49 -2.34 9.65 12.13
CA ARG A 49 -2.94 9.35 13.43
C ARG A 49 -2.51 7.96 13.93
N VAL A 50 -2.44 6.97 13.04
CA VAL A 50 -1.95 5.63 13.36
C VAL A 50 -0.45 5.67 13.69
N LEU A 51 0.37 6.37 12.91
CA LEU A 51 1.81 6.52 13.15
C LEU A 51 2.12 7.17 14.51
N ARG A 52 1.37 8.20 14.92
CA ARG A 52 1.49 8.79 16.27
C ARG A 52 1.17 7.78 17.37
N SER A 53 0.15 6.95 17.15
CA SER A 53 -0.22 5.89 18.10
C SER A 53 0.87 4.82 18.21
N ILE A 54 1.46 4.40 17.08
CA ILE A 54 2.61 3.51 17.02
C ILE A 54 3.80 4.11 17.78
N ASP A 55 4.16 5.38 17.52
CA ASP A 55 5.27 6.05 18.19
C ASP A 55 5.08 6.07 19.72
N ALA A 56 3.89 6.43 20.21
CA ALA A 56 3.57 6.41 21.64
C ALA A 56 3.70 5.01 22.25
N GLY A 57 3.23 3.96 21.56
CA GLY A 57 3.39 2.57 22.00
C GLY A 57 4.85 2.11 22.03
N THR A 58 5.66 2.47 21.03
CA THR A 58 7.08 2.12 21.01
C THR A 58 7.85 2.80 22.14
N LYS A 59 7.57 4.09 22.40
CA LYS A 59 8.15 4.83 23.55
C LYS A 59 7.79 4.17 24.87
N TYR A 60 6.55 3.72 25.03
CA TYR A 60 6.14 2.95 26.20
C TYR A 60 6.98 1.68 26.36
N LEU A 61 7.08 0.82 25.34
CA LEU A 61 7.88 -0.40 25.43
C LEU A 61 9.34 -0.11 25.76
N ILE A 62 9.96 0.86 25.09
CA ILE A 62 11.36 1.25 25.37
C ILE A 62 11.54 1.66 26.84
N SER A 63 10.57 2.39 27.42
CA SER A 63 10.63 2.81 28.83
C SER A 63 10.52 1.65 29.84
N LYS A 64 10.09 0.46 29.40
CA LYS A 64 9.93 -0.74 30.23
C LYS A 64 11.07 -1.74 30.06
N GLN A 65 12.07 -1.44 29.22
CA GLN A 65 13.22 -2.31 29.04
C GLN A 65 14.09 -2.30 30.30
N SER A 66 14.52 -3.49 30.73
CA SER A 66 15.48 -3.65 31.83
C SER A 66 16.92 -3.36 31.38
N ASP A 67 17.83 -3.14 32.33
CA ASP A 67 19.23 -2.82 32.02
C ASP A 67 19.96 -3.93 31.25
N ASP A 68 19.59 -5.20 31.48
CA ASP A 68 20.10 -6.36 30.74
C ASP A 68 19.57 -6.47 29.30
N GLY A 69 18.63 -5.60 28.93
CA GLY A 69 17.99 -5.53 27.61
C GLY A 69 16.68 -6.33 27.49
N SER A 70 16.28 -7.04 28.54
CA SER A 70 15.05 -7.85 28.54
C SER A 70 13.80 -7.06 28.89
N TRP A 71 12.64 -7.67 28.60
CA TRP A 71 11.34 -7.27 29.13
C TRP A 71 10.75 -8.41 29.93
N SER A 72 10.06 -8.08 31.02
CA SER A 72 9.35 -9.04 31.87
C SER A 72 7.91 -8.59 32.06
N ALA A 73 6.98 -9.53 32.01
CA ALA A 73 5.55 -9.34 32.19
C ALA A 73 4.98 -10.48 33.07
N GLY A 74 3.93 -10.22 33.83
CA GLY A 74 3.28 -11.21 34.70
C GLY A 74 4.14 -11.77 35.84
N ASP A 75 3.83 -13.02 36.23
CA ASP A 75 4.27 -13.67 37.47
C ASP A 75 5.78 -14.00 37.49
N GLN A 76 6.59 -13.06 38.01
CA GLN A 76 8.00 -13.25 38.37
C GLN A 76 8.97 -13.57 37.21
N GLY A 77 8.67 -13.12 35.98
CA GLY A 77 9.63 -13.22 34.86
C GLY A 77 9.79 -14.62 34.25
N ARG A 78 8.85 -15.55 34.52
CA ARG A 78 8.85 -16.92 34.01
C ARG A 78 8.92 -17.04 32.48
N PHE A 79 8.42 -16.04 31.74
CA PHE A 79 8.36 -16.02 30.27
C PHE A 79 9.23 -14.91 29.66
N ARG A 80 10.33 -14.54 30.33
CA ARG A 80 11.17 -13.39 29.95
C ARG A 80 11.70 -13.49 28.52
N ILE A 81 12.04 -14.68 28.04
CA ILE A 81 12.50 -14.88 26.65
C ILE A 81 11.37 -14.53 25.69
N GLY A 82 10.20 -15.14 25.87
CA GLY A 82 9.03 -14.90 25.02
C GLY A 82 8.57 -13.44 25.02
N VAL A 83 8.52 -12.80 26.19
CA VAL A 83 8.13 -11.38 26.32
C VAL A 83 9.15 -10.47 25.64
N THR A 84 10.46 -10.73 25.83
CA THR A 84 11.52 -9.98 25.16
C THR A 84 11.43 -10.14 23.65
N SER A 85 11.23 -11.36 23.15
CA SER A 85 11.07 -11.62 21.72
C SER A 85 9.83 -10.95 21.14
N LEU A 86 8.71 -10.93 21.86
CA LEU A 86 7.49 -10.25 21.43
C LEU A 86 7.69 -8.73 21.35
N CYS A 87 8.34 -8.12 22.35
CA CYS A 87 8.68 -6.70 22.34
C CYS A 87 9.65 -6.35 21.21
N MET A 88 10.66 -7.18 20.97
CA MET A 88 11.61 -7.02 19.87
C MET A 88 10.91 -7.08 18.52
N LEU A 89 10.01 -8.05 18.33
CA LEU A 89 9.22 -8.16 17.11
C LEU A 89 8.35 -6.90 16.90
N ALA A 90 7.69 -6.41 17.96
CA ALA A 90 6.89 -5.20 17.90
C ALA A 90 7.72 -3.96 17.54
N LEU A 91 8.87 -3.75 18.18
CA LEU A 91 9.76 -2.61 17.91
C LEU A 91 10.32 -2.64 16.47
N LEU A 92 10.81 -3.79 16.01
CA LEU A 92 11.36 -3.95 14.66
C LEU A 92 10.30 -3.71 13.57
N ASN A 93 9.07 -4.20 13.79
CA ASN A 93 7.95 -3.96 12.86
C ASN A 93 7.39 -2.54 12.97
N SER A 94 7.64 -1.84 14.07
CA SER A 94 7.26 -0.42 14.28
C SER A 94 8.31 0.58 13.78
N GLY A 95 9.25 0.14 12.94
CA GLY A 95 10.24 1.01 12.28
C GLY A 95 11.54 1.22 13.06
N LYS A 96 11.77 0.54 14.19
CA LYS A 96 13.08 0.58 14.88
C LYS A 96 14.14 -0.19 14.10
N SER A 97 15.36 0.32 14.09
CA SER A 97 16.51 -0.25 13.37
C SER A 97 17.51 -0.92 14.33
N LEU A 98 18.55 -1.52 13.77
CA LEU A 98 19.66 -2.09 14.54
C LEU A 98 20.49 -1.03 15.27
N ASP A 99 20.32 0.26 14.95
CA ASP A 99 21.05 1.37 15.58
C ASP A 99 20.40 1.80 16.90
N ASP A 100 19.08 1.61 17.02
CA ASP A 100 18.31 1.93 18.21
C ASP A 100 18.86 1.17 19.44
N ALA A 101 19.17 1.93 20.51
CA ALA A 101 19.78 1.37 21.72
C ALA A 101 18.94 0.24 22.33
N ALA A 102 17.61 0.37 22.32
CA ALA A 102 16.71 -0.65 22.83
C ALA A 102 16.77 -1.95 22.03
N VAL A 103 16.83 -1.86 20.69
CA VAL A 103 16.94 -3.02 19.79
C VAL A 103 18.29 -3.71 20.01
N ARG A 104 19.40 -2.96 20.09
CA ARG A 104 20.73 -3.54 20.36
C ARG A 104 20.77 -4.30 21.69
N LYS A 105 20.22 -3.72 22.75
CA LYS A 105 20.14 -4.36 24.07
C LYS A 105 19.27 -5.62 24.05
N GLY A 106 18.10 -5.57 23.42
CA GLY A 106 17.21 -6.73 23.33
C GLY A 106 17.79 -7.86 22.49
N LEU A 107 18.44 -7.57 21.36
CA LEU A 107 19.16 -8.57 20.57
C LEU A 107 20.34 -9.16 21.36
N LYS A 108 21.07 -8.34 22.12
CA LYS A 108 22.14 -8.83 23.01
C LYS A 108 21.59 -9.83 24.03
N TYR A 109 20.45 -9.54 24.66
CA TYR A 109 19.77 -10.46 25.57
C TYR A 109 19.38 -11.77 24.86
N LEU A 110 18.65 -11.70 23.74
CA LEU A 110 18.22 -12.90 23.00
C LEU A 110 19.41 -13.76 22.55
N ARG A 111 20.49 -13.13 22.09
CA ARG A 111 21.72 -13.83 21.68
C ARG A 111 22.51 -14.41 22.86
N SER A 112 22.21 -13.98 24.09
CA SER A 112 22.83 -14.54 25.31
C SER A 112 22.16 -15.83 25.78
N VAL A 113 20.92 -16.12 25.34
CA VAL A 113 20.18 -17.34 25.70
C VAL A 113 20.96 -18.58 25.25
N ARG A 114 21.04 -19.58 26.13
CA ARG A 114 21.76 -20.85 25.94
C ARG A 114 20.82 -22.03 26.20
N GLU A 115 21.13 -23.18 25.60
CA GLU A 115 20.44 -24.43 25.91
C GLU A 115 20.48 -24.73 27.43
N PRO A 116 19.40 -25.31 28.01
CA PRO A 116 18.23 -25.90 27.34
C PRO A 116 17.12 -24.89 26.97
N GLU A 117 17.39 -23.59 27.03
CA GLU A 117 16.45 -22.53 26.64
C GLU A 117 16.63 -22.11 25.17
N PRO A 118 15.55 -21.67 24.47
CA PRO A 118 14.16 -21.57 24.95
C PRO A 118 13.50 -22.94 25.11
N GLY A 119 12.82 -23.15 26.25
CA GLY A 119 12.18 -24.41 26.62
C GLY A 119 10.70 -24.50 26.28
N MET A 120 10.07 -23.37 25.93
CA MET A 120 8.64 -23.29 25.60
C MET A 120 8.41 -23.00 24.11
N THR A 121 7.32 -23.53 23.54
CA THR A 121 6.99 -23.35 22.11
C THR A 121 6.86 -21.89 21.72
N TYR A 122 6.16 -21.08 22.53
CA TYR A 122 6.03 -19.64 22.30
C TYR A 122 7.38 -18.94 22.29
N GLU A 123 8.27 -19.28 23.22
CA GLU A 123 9.57 -18.64 23.34
C GLU A 123 10.48 -19.00 22.17
N ALA A 124 10.52 -20.29 21.79
CA ALA A 124 11.25 -20.76 20.63
C ALA A 124 10.77 -20.09 19.34
N ALA A 125 9.46 -20.09 19.11
CA ALA A 125 8.87 -19.47 17.93
C ALA A 125 9.12 -17.95 17.87
N LEU A 126 8.76 -17.22 18.93
CA LEU A 126 8.92 -15.77 18.97
C LEU A 126 10.39 -15.36 18.87
N MET A 127 11.30 -16.13 19.47
CA MET A 127 12.73 -15.86 19.39
C MET A 127 13.25 -16.01 17.96
N ILE A 128 12.83 -17.04 17.22
CA ILE A 128 13.13 -17.13 15.78
C ILE A 128 12.58 -15.91 15.04
N MET A 129 11.30 -15.59 15.25
CA MET A 129 10.64 -14.48 14.56
C MET A 129 11.35 -13.14 14.82
N ALA A 130 11.77 -12.87 16.06
CA ALA A 130 12.48 -11.65 16.42
C ALA A 130 13.89 -11.57 15.81
N LEU A 131 14.64 -12.67 15.81
CA LEU A 131 15.98 -12.72 15.22
C LEU A 131 15.91 -12.60 13.69
N ALA A 132 14.94 -13.25 13.04
CA ALA A 132 14.72 -13.12 11.59
C ALA A 132 14.29 -11.69 11.21
N ALA A 133 13.37 -11.08 11.97
CA ALA A 133 12.92 -9.72 11.73
C ALA A 133 14.02 -8.66 11.88
N ALA A 134 15.11 -8.97 12.60
CA ALA A 134 16.25 -8.07 12.74
C ALA A 134 17.03 -7.87 11.43
N LYS A 135 16.96 -8.84 10.50
CA LYS A 135 17.67 -8.83 9.20
C LYS A 135 19.17 -8.50 9.34
N ASP A 136 19.82 -8.94 10.42
CA ASP A 136 21.26 -8.71 10.72
C ASP A 136 22.17 -9.70 9.96
N GLY A 137 21.97 -9.78 8.64
CA GLY A 137 22.66 -10.70 7.74
C GLY A 137 22.52 -12.18 8.14
N GLN A 138 23.61 -12.93 8.10
CA GLN A 138 23.66 -14.36 8.45
C GLN A 138 23.95 -14.60 9.94
N ARG A 139 24.05 -13.53 10.76
CA ARG A 139 24.56 -13.59 12.13
C ARG A 139 23.80 -14.56 13.03
N ASP A 140 22.49 -14.58 12.90
CA ASP A 140 21.61 -15.39 13.75
C ASP A 140 21.21 -16.73 13.10
N LYS A 141 21.67 -17.03 11.88
CA LYS A 141 21.22 -18.20 11.12
C LYS A 141 21.47 -19.53 11.84
N SER A 142 22.66 -19.73 12.42
CA SER A 142 22.97 -20.96 13.16
C SER A 142 22.08 -21.15 14.39
N ARG A 143 21.75 -20.06 15.09
CA ARG A 143 20.85 -20.08 16.24
C ARG A 143 19.41 -20.34 15.82
N ILE A 144 18.95 -19.69 14.75
CA ILE A 144 17.63 -19.94 14.18
C ILE A 144 17.51 -21.41 13.76
N LEU A 145 18.55 -21.99 13.13
CA LEU A 145 18.62 -23.41 12.77
C LEU A 145 18.43 -24.31 14.00
N THR A 146 19.19 -24.09 15.07
CA THR A 146 19.08 -24.90 16.29
C THR A 146 17.68 -24.84 16.91
N ILE A 147 17.09 -23.64 17.02
CA ILE A 147 15.76 -23.46 17.60
C ILE A 147 14.67 -24.05 16.68
N ALA A 148 14.83 -23.94 15.36
CA ALA A 148 13.92 -24.54 14.38
C ALA A 148 13.92 -26.07 14.48
N GLN A 149 15.11 -26.69 14.52
CA GLN A 149 15.24 -28.14 14.74
C GLN A 149 14.59 -28.58 16.06
N LYS A 150 14.72 -27.76 17.12
CA LYS A 150 14.05 -28.00 18.39
C LYS A 150 12.53 -28.00 18.25
N LEU A 151 11.95 -27.05 17.51
CA LEU A 151 10.53 -27.03 17.18
C LEU A 151 10.13 -28.26 16.36
N GLU A 152 10.88 -28.64 15.33
CA GLU A 152 10.56 -29.83 14.51
C GLU A 152 10.57 -31.12 15.32
N ASN A 153 11.53 -31.26 16.24
CA ASN A 153 11.63 -32.40 17.13
C ASN A 153 10.51 -32.45 18.17
N ALA A 154 9.97 -31.30 18.57
CA ALA A 154 8.86 -31.18 19.50
C ALA A 154 7.47 -31.31 18.86
N GLN A 155 7.38 -31.42 17.53
CA GLN A 155 6.08 -31.57 16.87
C GLN A 155 5.43 -32.90 17.26
N VAL A 156 4.16 -32.85 17.66
CA VAL A 156 3.38 -34.03 18.04
C VAL A 156 3.22 -34.95 16.82
N ARG A 157 3.65 -36.21 16.94
CA ARG A 157 3.67 -37.17 15.83
C ARG A 157 2.48 -38.14 15.81
N GLU A 158 1.82 -38.31 16.95
CA GLU A 158 0.79 -39.32 17.15
C GLU A 158 -0.45 -38.74 17.85
N GLY A 159 -1.57 -39.46 17.76
CA GLY A 159 -2.83 -39.09 18.41
C GLY A 159 -3.59 -37.94 17.72
N ALA A 160 -4.67 -37.50 18.37
CA ALA A 160 -5.62 -36.52 17.82
C ALA A 160 -5.00 -35.13 17.55
N ASN A 161 -3.86 -34.82 18.18
CA ASN A 161 -3.14 -33.56 18.03
C ASN A 161 -1.88 -33.71 17.16
N ARG A 162 -1.73 -34.80 16.38
CA ARG A 162 -0.65 -34.97 15.39
C ARG A 162 -0.55 -33.73 14.51
N GLY A 163 0.66 -33.22 14.34
CA GLY A 163 0.99 -32.03 13.54
C GLY A 163 0.89 -30.70 14.29
N SER A 164 0.48 -30.71 15.56
CA SER A 164 0.51 -29.54 16.45
C SER A 164 1.71 -29.57 17.42
N TRP A 165 1.73 -28.63 18.37
CA TRP A 165 2.75 -28.49 19.40
C TRP A 165 2.09 -28.30 20.76
N SER A 166 2.72 -28.82 21.81
CA SER A 166 2.35 -28.50 23.19
C SER A 166 3.13 -27.29 23.70
N TYR A 167 3.01 -26.98 24.99
CA TYR A 167 3.66 -25.81 25.59
C TYR A 167 5.18 -25.95 25.72
N SER A 168 5.69 -27.18 25.84
CA SER A 168 7.12 -27.47 26.01
C SER A 168 7.74 -27.92 24.70
N VAL A 169 8.93 -27.41 24.38
CA VAL A 169 9.79 -27.95 23.30
C VAL A 169 10.90 -28.84 23.82
N ASN A 170 11.07 -28.90 25.14
CA ASN A 170 11.90 -29.89 25.80
C ASN A 170 11.05 -31.17 25.96
N GLN A 171 11.53 -32.31 25.45
CA GLN A 171 10.84 -33.60 25.55
C GLN A 171 10.49 -33.88 27.02
N SER A 172 9.20 -33.74 27.37
CA SER A 172 8.70 -33.98 28.71
C SER A 172 7.83 -35.24 28.71
N ILE A 173 8.00 -36.08 29.72
CA ILE A 173 7.26 -37.34 29.91
C ILE A 173 5.76 -37.07 30.17
N LEU A 174 5.39 -35.82 30.45
CA LEU A 174 4.02 -35.35 30.75
C LEU A 174 3.46 -34.47 29.62
N ASP A 175 3.69 -34.83 28.35
CA ASP A 175 3.15 -34.08 27.22
C ASP A 175 1.61 -34.07 27.25
N LEU A 176 1.01 -32.93 27.58
CA LEU A 176 -0.43 -32.73 27.80
C LEU A 176 -1.28 -32.77 26.51
N GLY A 177 -0.67 -33.16 25.39
CA GLY A 177 -1.25 -33.09 24.05
C GLY A 177 -1.17 -31.67 23.47
N GLY A 178 -0.80 -31.56 22.20
CA GLY A 178 -0.66 -30.26 21.54
C GLY A 178 -1.97 -29.48 21.36
N ASP A 179 -1.85 -28.19 21.04
CA ASP A 179 -2.97 -27.31 20.74
C ASP A 179 -2.69 -26.38 19.54
N ARG A 180 -3.73 -25.71 19.05
CA ARG A 180 -3.63 -24.80 17.88
C ARG A 180 -3.03 -23.44 18.18
N SER A 181 -2.96 -23.05 19.44
CA SER A 181 -2.37 -21.79 19.89
C SER A 181 -0.85 -21.86 19.94
N ASN A 182 -0.29 -22.95 20.45
CA ASN A 182 1.12 -23.31 20.32
C ASN A 182 1.43 -23.69 18.88
N GLY A 183 0.56 -24.47 18.24
CA GLY A 183 0.75 -24.92 16.86
C GLY A 183 0.92 -23.78 15.86
N GLN A 184 0.09 -22.74 15.93
CA GLN A 184 0.25 -21.59 15.03
C GLN A 184 1.58 -20.84 15.25
N TYR A 185 2.06 -20.75 16.51
CA TYR A 185 3.30 -20.04 16.79
C TYR A 185 4.50 -20.84 16.30
N ALA A 186 4.51 -22.15 16.53
CA ALA A 186 5.53 -23.02 15.94
C ALA A 186 5.58 -22.89 14.41
N VAL A 187 4.42 -22.89 13.74
CA VAL A 187 4.32 -22.66 12.29
C VAL A 187 4.93 -21.32 11.87
N LEU A 188 4.66 -20.25 12.61
CA LEU A 188 5.22 -18.93 12.32
C LEU A 188 6.73 -18.87 12.57
N GLY A 189 7.22 -19.47 13.65
CA GLY A 189 8.64 -19.59 13.92
C GLY A 189 9.36 -20.36 12.81
N LEU A 190 8.83 -21.51 12.41
CA LEU A 190 9.37 -22.33 11.32
C LEU A 190 9.31 -21.59 9.97
N ARG A 191 8.26 -20.81 9.72
CA ARG A 191 8.19 -19.95 8.53
C ARG A 191 9.31 -18.91 8.54
N GLU A 192 9.49 -18.17 9.64
CA GLU A 192 10.54 -17.16 9.71
C GLU A 192 11.95 -17.81 9.66
N ALA A 193 12.11 -19.04 10.16
CA ALA A 193 13.34 -19.82 9.97
C ALA A 193 13.61 -20.10 8.48
N ALA A 194 12.60 -20.61 7.76
CA ALA A 194 12.66 -20.82 6.32
C ALA A 194 13.04 -19.54 5.56
N TYR A 195 12.49 -18.40 5.96
CA TYR A 195 12.79 -17.10 5.35
C TYR A 195 14.17 -16.56 5.73
N ALA A 196 14.74 -17.00 6.85
CA ALA A 196 16.14 -16.77 7.21
C ALA A 196 17.11 -17.75 6.52
N GLY A 197 16.62 -18.58 5.59
CA GLY A 197 17.40 -19.55 4.83
C GLY A 197 17.76 -20.81 5.62
N VAL A 198 16.98 -21.16 6.64
CA VAL A 198 17.05 -22.43 7.36
C VAL A 198 16.06 -23.40 6.76
N GLU A 199 16.54 -24.57 6.34
CA GLU A 199 15.66 -25.62 5.83
C GLU A 199 14.77 -26.18 6.95
N VAL A 200 13.46 -26.28 6.68
CA VAL A 200 12.46 -26.95 7.53
C VAL A 200 11.92 -28.14 6.77
N SER A 201 11.83 -29.30 7.44
CA SER A 201 11.48 -30.57 6.82
C SER A 201 10.09 -30.56 6.17
N GLU A 202 9.99 -31.03 4.93
CA GLU A 202 8.71 -31.19 4.22
C GLU A 202 7.67 -32.02 5.02
N PRO A 203 8.03 -33.19 5.62
CA PRO A 203 7.15 -33.90 6.54
C PRO A 203 6.58 -33.07 7.70
N THR A 204 7.32 -32.06 8.19
CA THR A 204 6.82 -31.14 9.22
C THR A 204 5.65 -30.32 8.68
N TRP A 205 5.80 -29.77 7.48
CA TRP A 205 4.76 -29.02 6.78
C TRP A 205 3.55 -29.88 6.40
N GLU A 206 3.77 -31.13 5.96
CA GLU A 206 2.68 -32.08 5.66
C GLU A 206 1.84 -32.37 6.90
N ARG A 207 2.48 -32.61 8.05
CA ARG A 207 1.76 -32.80 9.32
C ARG A 207 1.00 -31.55 9.74
N ILE A 208 1.55 -30.35 9.52
CA ILE A 208 0.83 -29.08 9.75
C ILE A 208 -0.43 -29.04 8.87
N ARG A 209 -0.28 -29.27 7.56
CA ARG A 209 -1.42 -29.30 6.62
C ARG A 209 -2.52 -30.23 7.13
N ASP A 210 -2.17 -31.49 7.36
CA ASP A 210 -3.11 -32.53 7.75
C ASP A 210 -3.83 -32.14 9.06
N HIS A 211 -3.09 -31.62 10.05
CA HIS A 211 -3.66 -31.20 11.33
C HIS A 211 -4.74 -30.12 11.15
N TRP A 212 -4.41 -29.04 10.45
CA TRP A 212 -5.30 -27.88 10.35
C TRP A 212 -6.50 -28.14 9.46
N VAL A 213 -6.37 -28.97 8.41
CA VAL A 213 -7.51 -29.43 7.60
C VAL A 213 -8.43 -30.32 8.43
N THR A 214 -7.89 -31.32 9.13
CA THR A 214 -8.70 -32.33 9.85
C THR A 214 -9.35 -31.78 11.13
N CYS A 215 -8.73 -30.79 11.78
CA CYS A 215 -9.24 -30.21 13.03
C CYS A 215 -10.19 -29.01 12.82
N GLN A 216 -10.57 -28.69 11.58
CA GLN A 216 -11.56 -27.65 11.31
C GLN A 216 -12.95 -28.11 11.79
N SER A 217 -13.62 -27.26 12.56
CA SER A 217 -14.95 -27.57 13.10
C SER A 217 -16.02 -27.57 12.02
N ALA A 218 -17.16 -28.21 12.28
CA ALA A 218 -18.26 -28.30 11.31
C ALA A 218 -18.83 -26.94 10.90
N ASP A 219 -18.75 -25.93 11.77
CA ASP A 219 -19.18 -24.55 11.49
C ASP A 219 -18.23 -23.79 10.55
N GLY A 220 -17.06 -24.36 10.23
CA GLY A 220 -16.03 -23.77 9.36
C GLY A 220 -14.92 -23.03 10.11
N GLY A 221 -15.09 -22.77 11.41
CA GLY A 221 -14.03 -22.17 12.22
C GLY A 221 -13.09 -23.21 12.85
N TRP A 222 -12.20 -22.71 13.70
CA TRP A 222 -11.36 -23.56 14.56
C TRP A 222 -11.58 -23.19 16.02
N ASN A 223 -11.69 -24.21 16.88
CA ASN A 223 -11.67 -24.09 18.34
C ASN A 223 -10.22 -24.12 18.89
N TYR A 224 -10.03 -24.28 20.21
CA TYR A 224 -8.68 -24.31 20.82
C TYR A 224 -8.03 -25.71 20.79
N THR A 225 -8.78 -26.75 21.18
CA THR A 225 -8.34 -28.16 21.27
C THR A 225 -9.27 -29.09 20.50
N GLY A 226 -8.77 -30.21 19.96
CA GLY A 226 -9.55 -31.18 19.17
C GLY A 226 -10.65 -31.95 19.94
N GLN A 227 -11.09 -31.45 21.09
CA GLN A 227 -12.16 -32.05 21.89
C GLN A 227 -13.53 -31.85 21.21
N ASN A 228 -14.33 -32.92 21.18
CA ASN A 228 -15.69 -32.89 20.65
C ASN A 228 -16.52 -31.80 21.33
N ASN A 229 -17.23 -30.98 20.54
CA ASN A 229 -18.13 -29.89 20.95
C ASN A 229 -17.50 -28.55 21.39
N ALA A 230 -16.18 -28.37 21.33
CA ALA A 230 -15.60 -27.05 21.57
C ALA A 230 -15.97 -26.06 20.45
N ARG A 231 -16.53 -24.90 20.80
CA ARG A 231 -16.95 -23.87 19.84
C ARG A 231 -15.74 -23.21 19.17
N SER A 232 -15.88 -22.89 17.89
CA SER A 232 -14.88 -22.12 17.16
C SER A 232 -14.68 -20.73 17.78
N THR A 233 -13.46 -20.22 17.72
CA THR A 233 -13.08 -18.90 18.26
C THR A 233 -12.41 -18.05 17.19
N GLY A 234 -12.53 -16.73 17.28
CA GLY A 234 -11.88 -15.80 16.37
C GLY A 234 -10.38 -16.01 16.32
N SER A 235 -9.74 -16.04 17.49
CA SER A 235 -8.29 -16.26 17.65
C SER A 235 -7.76 -17.52 16.96
N MET A 236 -8.51 -18.63 17.00
CA MET A 236 -8.08 -19.87 16.38
C MET A 236 -8.49 -19.96 14.91
N THR A 237 -9.60 -19.32 14.51
CA THR A 237 -9.98 -19.25 13.10
C THR A 237 -9.01 -18.41 12.28
N VAL A 238 -8.59 -17.24 12.78
CA VAL A 238 -7.55 -16.44 12.10
C VAL A 238 -6.20 -17.18 12.04
N ALA A 239 -5.90 -18.01 13.04
CA ALA A 239 -4.73 -18.87 13.04
C ALA A 239 -4.81 -19.98 11.99
N GLY A 240 -5.98 -20.57 11.80
CA GLY A 240 -6.23 -21.57 10.75
C GLY A 240 -6.10 -20.98 9.35
N ILE A 241 -6.69 -19.80 9.13
CA ILE A 241 -6.55 -19.07 7.85
C ILE A 241 -5.08 -18.78 7.58
N ALA A 242 -4.38 -18.14 8.52
CA ALA A 242 -2.97 -17.80 8.36
C ALA A 242 -2.09 -19.04 8.13
N THR A 243 -2.30 -20.11 8.90
CA THR A 243 -1.51 -21.35 8.80
C THR A 243 -1.72 -22.03 7.45
N LEU A 244 -2.96 -22.20 7.01
CA LEU A 244 -3.25 -22.86 5.73
C LEU A 244 -2.76 -22.03 4.54
N SER A 245 -2.85 -20.69 4.61
CA SER A 245 -2.22 -19.82 3.61
C SER A 245 -0.70 -20.01 3.56
N LEU A 246 -0.03 -20.22 4.70
CA LEU A 246 1.42 -20.48 4.73
C LEU A 246 1.78 -21.85 4.15
N VAL A 247 1.05 -22.89 4.53
CA VAL A 247 1.27 -24.27 4.08
C VAL A 247 1.21 -24.38 2.54
N GLN A 248 0.28 -23.67 1.90
CA GLN A 248 0.18 -23.65 0.43
C GLN A 248 1.48 -23.17 -0.26
N THR A 249 2.27 -22.33 0.42
CA THR A 249 3.57 -21.89 -0.08
C THR A 249 4.65 -22.94 0.20
N MET A 250 4.65 -23.52 1.40
CA MET A 250 5.74 -24.39 1.86
C MET A 250 5.71 -25.80 1.27
N LEU A 251 4.53 -26.34 0.93
CA LEU A 251 4.36 -27.68 0.34
C LEU A 251 4.26 -27.66 -1.19
N ARG A 252 4.92 -26.70 -1.82
CA ARG A 252 4.78 -26.51 -3.25
C ARG A 252 5.72 -27.40 -4.06
N GLU A 253 5.17 -28.05 -5.08
CA GLU A 253 5.93 -28.91 -6.00
C GLU A 253 6.47 -28.16 -7.23
N ASP A 254 7.75 -28.39 -7.56
CA ASP A 254 8.38 -27.96 -8.81
C ASP A 254 8.12 -28.95 -9.96
N ARG A 255 6.85 -29.15 -10.33
CA ARG A 255 6.48 -30.09 -11.40
C ARG A 255 7.05 -29.64 -12.75
N THR A 256 7.77 -30.55 -13.42
CA THR A 256 8.30 -30.36 -14.78
C THR A 256 7.73 -31.37 -15.77
N ASP A 257 7.70 -31.01 -17.05
CA ASP A 257 7.42 -31.93 -18.15
C ASP A 257 8.63 -32.84 -18.45
N ALA A 258 8.52 -33.66 -19.50
CA ALA A 258 9.57 -34.58 -19.93
C ALA A 258 10.86 -33.86 -20.38
N ASN A 259 10.79 -32.58 -20.76
CA ASN A 259 11.92 -31.75 -21.18
C ASN A 259 12.52 -30.96 -20.01
N GLY A 260 11.99 -31.12 -18.79
CA GLY A 260 12.44 -30.40 -17.62
C GLY A 260 11.89 -28.97 -17.51
N LEU A 261 10.92 -28.59 -18.35
CA LEU A 261 10.27 -27.28 -18.30
C LEU A 261 9.12 -27.27 -17.27
N PRO A 262 8.85 -26.14 -16.60
CA PRO A 262 7.76 -26.02 -15.63
C PRO A 262 6.40 -26.29 -16.27
N ILE A 263 5.58 -27.13 -15.63
CA ILE A 263 4.19 -27.34 -16.05
C ILE A 263 3.33 -26.19 -15.52
N CYS A 264 3.11 -25.18 -16.35
CA CYS A 264 2.25 -24.03 -16.03
C CYS A 264 0.76 -24.27 -16.34
N CYS A 265 0.48 -25.21 -17.25
CA CYS A 265 -0.81 -25.34 -17.93
C CYS A 265 -1.46 -26.71 -17.77
N GLY A 266 -2.77 -26.78 -18.05
CA GLY A 266 -3.59 -27.98 -17.85
C GLY A 266 -4.29 -28.03 -16.48
N THR A 267 -4.71 -29.23 -16.06
CA THR A 267 -5.44 -29.42 -14.79
C THR A 267 -4.60 -28.98 -13.60
N ILE A 268 -5.07 -27.95 -12.90
CA ILE A 268 -4.44 -27.44 -11.69
C ILE A 268 -4.69 -28.46 -10.57
N LYS A 269 -3.67 -29.25 -10.20
CA LYS A 269 -3.71 -30.05 -8.97
C LYS A 269 -3.52 -29.10 -7.79
N ARG A 270 -4.64 -28.65 -7.23
CA ARG A 270 -4.66 -27.92 -5.96
C ARG A 270 -4.87 -28.91 -4.82
N ASP A 271 -4.39 -28.52 -3.65
CA ASP A 271 -4.81 -29.17 -2.42
C ASP A 271 -6.25 -28.72 -2.11
N GLU A 272 -7.22 -29.40 -2.74
CA GLU A 272 -8.64 -29.02 -2.68
C GLU A 272 -9.16 -28.97 -1.24
N GLU A 273 -8.61 -29.80 -0.35
CA GLU A 273 -9.01 -29.84 1.05
C GLU A 273 -8.53 -28.59 1.79
N VAL A 274 -7.30 -28.13 1.53
CA VAL A 274 -6.81 -26.84 2.03
C VAL A 274 -7.64 -25.68 1.49
N GLU A 275 -8.01 -25.69 0.20
CA GLU A 275 -8.82 -24.63 -0.39
C GLU A 275 -10.22 -24.56 0.22
N LYS A 276 -10.91 -25.70 0.34
CA LYS A 276 -12.21 -25.79 1.00
C LYS A 276 -12.12 -25.33 2.45
N ALA A 277 -11.07 -25.73 3.17
CA ALA A 277 -10.87 -25.32 4.56
C ALA A 277 -10.65 -23.80 4.69
N LEU A 278 -9.82 -23.20 3.84
CA LEU A 278 -9.61 -21.75 3.81
C LEU A 278 -10.91 -21.00 3.57
N GLU A 279 -11.67 -21.35 2.54
CA GLU A 279 -12.93 -20.68 2.22
C GLU A 279 -13.97 -20.82 3.35
N ARG A 280 -14.09 -22.00 3.96
CA ARG A 280 -14.94 -22.19 5.16
C ARG A 280 -14.49 -21.31 6.33
N GLY A 281 -13.18 -21.19 6.55
CA GLY A 281 -12.60 -20.32 7.57
C GLY A 281 -12.90 -18.84 7.37
N LYS A 282 -12.68 -18.35 6.14
CA LYS A 282 -13.00 -16.97 5.74
C LYS A 282 -14.49 -16.67 5.90
N ASN A 283 -15.35 -17.59 5.47
CA ASN A 283 -16.80 -17.46 5.62
C ASN A 283 -17.25 -17.41 7.10
N TRP A 284 -16.66 -18.26 7.95
CA TRP A 284 -16.91 -18.20 9.39
C TRP A 284 -16.49 -16.85 9.97
N LEU A 285 -15.30 -16.36 9.60
CA LEU A 285 -14.79 -15.09 10.09
C LEU A 285 -15.64 -13.92 9.61
N ALA A 286 -16.05 -13.91 8.34
CA ALA A 286 -16.94 -12.90 7.77
C ALA A 286 -18.29 -12.83 8.52
N LYS A 287 -18.85 -13.98 8.90
CA LYS A 287 -20.11 -14.05 9.66
C LYS A 287 -19.99 -13.61 11.11
N ASN A 288 -18.85 -13.87 11.74
CA ASN A 288 -18.64 -13.64 13.18
C ASN A 288 -17.69 -12.46 13.46
N PHE A 289 -17.38 -11.64 12.46
CA PHE A 289 -16.34 -10.62 12.54
C PHE A 289 -16.56 -9.65 13.69
N SER A 290 -15.50 -9.31 14.42
CA SER A 290 -15.51 -8.22 15.39
C SER A 290 -14.12 -7.67 15.59
N VAL A 291 -14.01 -6.40 15.97
CA VAL A 291 -12.77 -5.82 16.51
C VAL A 291 -12.87 -5.48 17.99
N LYS A 292 -14.05 -5.67 18.58
CA LYS A 292 -14.37 -5.25 19.96
C LYS A 292 -14.32 -6.40 20.97
N HIS A 293 -14.40 -7.63 20.50
CA HIS A 293 -14.28 -8.85 21.30
C HIS A 293 -13.69 -9.97 20.44
N ASN A 294 -13.19 -11.04 21.06
CA ASN A 294 -12.76 -12.24 20.35
C ASN A 294 -14.01 -13.12 20.10
N PRO A 295 -14.44 -13.33 18.84
CA PRO A 295 -15.63 -14.15 18.58
C PRO A 295 -15.52 -15.53 19.25
N GLY A 296 -16.53 -15.95 19.99
CA GLY A 296 -16.53 -17.25 20.68
C GLY A 296 -15.63 -17.35 21.93
N ALA A 297 -14.95 -16.28 22.36
CA ALA A 297 -14.15 -16.28 23.60
C ALA A 297 -14.20 -14.92 24.34
N PRO A 298 -14.29 -14.91 25.70
CA PRO A 298 -14.41 -13.67 26.47
C PRO A 298 -13.09 -12.91 26.67
N ILE A 299 -11.96 -13.50 26.26
CA ILE A 299 -10.59 -13.00 26.48
C ILE A 299 -9.77 -13.18 25.19
N TRP A 300 -8.51 -12.74 25.18
CA TRP A 300 -7.58 -12.84 24.05
C TRP A 300 -7.95 -11.95 22.86
N LEU A 301 -8.46 -10.74 23.13
CA LEU A 301 -8.86 -9.81 22.08
C LEU A 301 -7.63 -9.30 21.31
N LEU A 302 -6.59 -8.85 21.99
CA LEU A 302 -5.43 -8.25 21.32
C LEU A 302 -4.61 -9.30 20.56
N TYR A 303 -4.52 -10.50 21.12
CA TYR A 303 -3.99 -11.69 20.46
C TYR A 303 -4.79 -12.05 19.21
N TYR A 304 -6.13 -12.02 19.29
CA TYR A 304 -7.00 -12.24 18.14
C TYR A 304 -6.80 -11.15 17.07
N LEU A 305 -6.74 -9.86 17.44
CA LEU A 305 -6.48 -8.78 16.50
C LEU A 305 -5.12 -8.99 15.81
N TYR A 306 -4.05 -9.30 16.54
CA TYR A 306 -2.78 -9.67 15.92
C TYR A 306 -2.89 -10.89 14.99
N GLY A 307 -3.73 -11.88 15.33
CA GLY A 307 -4.10 -12.96 14.42
C GLY A 307 -4.85 -12.49 13.16
N LEU A 308 -5.77 -11.54 13.30
CA LEU A 308 -6.56 -10.96 12.21
C LEU A 308 -5.68 -10.24 11.19
N GLU A 309 -4.66 -9.49 11.64
CA GLU A 309 -3.64 -8.91 10.74
C GLU A 309 -2.96 -9.99 9.91
N ARG A 310 -2.48 -11.06 10.56
CA ARG A 310 -1.78 -12.14 9.89
C ARG A 310 -2.68 -12.86 8.90
N ALA A 311 -3.92 -13.14 9.27
CA ALA A 311 -4.89 -13.76 8.39
C ALA A 311 -5.12 -12.89 7.15
N GLY A 312 -5.49 -11.61 7.32
CA GLY A 312 -5.75 -10.71 6.21
C GLY A 312 -4.53 -10.53 5.29
N ARG A 313 -3.35 -10.24 5.86
CA ARG A 313 -2.13 -9.98 5.09
C ARG A 313 -1.61 -11.22 4.35
N LEU A 314 -1.61 -12.39 4.99
CA LEU A 314 -1.08 -13.62 4.38
C LEU A 314 -2.04 -14.21 3.34
N SER A 315 -3.35 -14.05 3.50
CA SER A 315 -4.34 -14.50 2.52
C SER A 315 -4.65 -13.46 1.43
N GLY A 316 -4.13 -12.23 1.55
CA GLY A 316 -4.44 -11.12 0.64
C GLY A 316 -5.87 -10.61 0.76
N GLU A 317 -6.55 -10.88 1.88
CA GLU A 317 -7.95 -10.47 2.07
C GLU A 317 -8.00 -9.06 2.64
N ARG A 318 -8.63 -8.14 1.90
CA ARG A 318 -8.93 -6.81 2.41
C ARG A 318 -10.17 -6.81 3.31
N PHE A 319 -11.18 -7.59 2.94
CA PHE A 319 -12.47 -7.62 3.62
C PHE A 319 -12.81 -9.01 4.13
N TYR A 320 -13.40 -9.08 5.32
CA TYR A 320 -14.14 -10.27 5.77
C TYR A 320 -15.63 -9.91 5.82
N GLY A 321 -16.39 -10.39 4.84
CA GLY A 321 -17.74 -9.88 4.60
C GLY A 321 -17.67 -8.42 4.14
N ASN A 322 -18.33 -7.52 4.86
CA ASN A 322 -18.29 -6.07 4.57
C ASN A 322 -17.29 -5.31 5.46
N HIS A 323 -16.46 -6.03 6.23
CA HIS A 323 -15.59 -5.43 7.23
C HIS A 323 -14.16 -5.23 6.73
N ASP A 324 -13.68 -3.99 6.72
CA ASP A 324 -12.27 -3.67 6.46
C ASP A 324 -11.50 -3.90 7.76
N TRP A 325 -10.91 -5.09 7.88
CA TRP A 325 -10.34 -5.55 9.14
C TRP A 325 -9.29 -4.60 9.70
N TYR A 326 -8.52 -3.95 8.82
CA TYR A 326 -7.45 -3.06 9.22
C TYR A 326 -8.01 -1.71 9.67
N ARG A 327 -8.87 -1.08 8.86
CA ARG A 327 -9.44 0.23 9.21
C ARG A 327 -10.23 0.17 10.51
N GLU A 328 -11.09 -0.84 10.66
CA GLU A 328 -11.91 -1.01 11.87
C GLU A 328 -11.04 -1.33 13.09
N GLY A 329 -10.07 -2.22 12.96
CA GLY A 329 -9.19 -2.59 14.07
C GLY A 329 -8.24 -1.46 14.48
N ALA A 330 -7.73 -0.70 13.51
CA ALA A 330 -6.82 0.40 13.78
C ALA A 330 -7.55 1.57 14.44
N ASP A 331 -8.76 1.90 14.00
CA ASP A 331 -9.58 2.91 14.68
C ASP A 331 -9.91 2.48 16.11
N PHE A 332 -10.30 1.21 16.31
CA PHE A 332 -10.54 0.65 17.65
C PHE A 332 -9.31 0.79 18.58
N LEU A 333 -8.13 0.39 18.10
CA LEU A 333 -6.91 0.44 18.90
C LEU A 333 -6.45 1.88 19.16
N VAL A 334 -6.47 2.76 18.16
CA VAL A 334 -6.08 4.16 18.33
C VAL A 334 -6.98 4.87 19.34
N ASN A 335 -8.29 4.62 19.30
CA ASN A 335 -9.24 5.16 20.28
C ASN A 335 -9.08 4.53 21.67
N GLY A 336 -8.67 3.26 21.74
CA GLY A 336 -8.45 2.53 22.99
C GLY A 336 -7.09 2.76 23.65
N GLN A 337 -6.18 3.54 23.04
CA GLN A 337 -4.84 3.77 23.58
C GLN A 337 -4.87 4.70 24.80
N SER A 338 -4.07 4.37 25.83
CA SER A 338 -3.88 5.25 26.99
C SER A 338 -3.27 6.60 26.57
N GLN A 339 -4.02 7.69 26.76
CA GLN A 339 -3.51 9.05 26.50
C GLN A 339 -2.35 9.44 27.41
N ARG A 340 -2.29 8.87 28.62
CA ARG A 340 -1.23 9.16 29.60
C ARG A 340 0.06 8.39 29.32
N PHE A 341 -0.06 7.10 28.99
CA PHE A 341 1.09 6.19 28.93
C PHE A 341 1.48 5.78 27.51
N GLY A 342 0.60 5.99 26.51
CA GLY A 342 0.79 5.47 25.16
C GLY A 342 0.66 3.94 25.06
N SER A 343 0.26 3.25 26.13
CA SER A 343 0.12 1.79 26.18
C SER A 343 -1.32 1.32 25.95
N TRP A 344 -1.47 0.02 25.71
CA TRP A 344 -2.75 -0.68 25.72
C TRP A 344 -2.84 -1.63 26.90
N GLN A 345 -4.06 -1.97 27.28
CA GLN A 345 -4.35 -2.98 28.29
C GLN A 345 -5.62 -3.71 27.89
N GLY A 346 -5.54 -5.05 27.81
CA GLY A 346 -6.67 -5.93 27.56
C GLY A 346 -7.24 -6.49 28.86
N VAL A 347 -8.00 -7.58 28.74
CA VAL A 347 -8.64 -8.29 29.86
C VAL A 347 -8.12 -9.72 29.98
N GLY A 348 -8.20 -10.31 31.18
CA GLY A 348 -7.73 -11.66 31.47
C GLY A 348 -6.31 -11.71 32.04
N ASN A 349 -5.72 -12.90 32.12
CA ASN A 349 -4.50 -13.13 32.92
C ASN A 349 -3.20 -12.64 32.27
N ILE A 350 -3.18 -12.47 30.96
CA ILE A 350 -1.95 -12.14 30.20
C ILE A 350 -2.09 -10.78 29.51
N GLU A 351 -3.21 -10.52 28.82
CA GLU A 351 -3.42 -9.23 28.14
C GLU A 351 -3.70 -8.07 29.11
N SER A 352 -3.93 -8.34 30.40
CA SER A 352 -3.95 -7.29 31.42
C SER A 352 -2.56 -6.71 31.70
N ASP A 353 -1.47 -7.37 31.28
CA ASP A 353 -0.14 -6.80 31.32
C ASP A 353 0.07 -5.83 30.13
N PRO A 354 0.34 -4.53 30.39
CA PRO A 354 0.43 -3.56 29.31
C PRO A 354 1.63 -3.76 28.38
N ILE A 355 2.68 -4.48 28.77
CA ILE A 355 3.82 -4.78 27.88
C ILE A 355 3.36 -5.74 26.77
N ILE A 356 2.65 -6.80 27.15
CA ILE A 356 2.14 -7.81 26.20
C ILE A 356 1.04 -7.19 25.33
N ALA A 357 0.08 -6.51 25.96
CA ALA A 357 -1.01 -5.83 25.25
C ALA A 357 -0.49 -4.83 24.22
N THR A 358 0.44 -3.96 24.63
CA THR A 358 1.05 -2.96 23.72
C THR A 358 1.80 -3.63 22.58
N SER A 359 2.50 -4.74 22.84
CA SER A 359 3.21 -5.46 21.78
C SER A 359 2.25 -6.04 20.72
N PHE A 360 1.13 -6.66 21.13
CA PHE A 360 0.12 -7.13 20.17
C PHE A 360 -0.53 -5.98 19.39
N SER A 361 -0.88 -4.89 20.06
CA SER A 361 -1.46 -3.70 19.41
C SER A 361 -0.50 -3.08 18.39
N LEU A 362 0.79 -2.95 18.72
CA LEU A 362 1.80 -2.47 17.77
C LEU A 362 1.95 -3.39 16.58
N LEU A 363 2.00 -4.71 16.78
CA LEU A 363 2.10 -5.66 15.68
C LEU A 363 0.90 -5.56 14.71
N PHE A 364 -0.31 -5.41 15.24
CA PHE A 364 -1.50 -5.15 14.41
C PHE A 364 -1.39 -3.83 13.64
N LEU A 365 -1.13 -2.73 14.35
CA LEU A 365 -1.12 -1.39 13.77
C LEU A 365 -0.02 -1.25 12.71
N SER A 366 1.21 -1.65 13.03
CA SER A 366 2.36 -1.44 12.17
C SER A 366 2.37 -2.36 10.95
N LYS A 367 2.11 -3.66 11.12
CA LYS A 367 2.12 -4.59 9.99
C LYS A 367 0.91 -4.40 9.09
N GLY A 368 -0.24 -4.07 9.67
CA GLY A 368 -1.43 -3.73 8.90
C GLY A 368 -1.33 -2.41 8.15
N LEU A 369 -0.46 -1.47 8.58
CA LEU A 369 -0.20 -0.19 7.89
C LEU A 369 0.73 -0.34 6.67
N ALA A 370 1.32 -1.53 6.45
CA ALA A 370 2.22 -1.75 5.33
C ALA A 370 1.59 -1.29 4.01
N PRO A 371 2.32 -0.54 3.16
CA PRO A 371 1.84 -0.11 1.85
C PRO A 371 1.34 -1.29 1.02
N VAL A 372 0.16 -1.14 0.40
CA VAL A 372 -0.34 -2.12 -0.57
C VAL A 372 0.30 -1.81 -1.91
N LEU A 373 1.19 -2.69 -2.37
CA LEU A 373 1.92 -2.52 -3.63
C LEU A 373 1.09 -2.96 -4.83
N VAL A 374 0.32 -4.03 -4.68
CA VAL A 374 -0.45 -4.64 -5.78
C VAL A 374 -1.87 -4.99 -5.33
N ASN A 375 -2.85 -4.52 -6.11
CA ASN A 375 -4.21 -5.03 -6.13
C ASN A 375 -4.30 -6.14 -7.17
N LYS A 376 -4.53 -7.40 -6.76
CA LYS A 376 -4.86 -8.49 -7.68
C LYS A 376 -6.36 -8.45 -7.98
N LEU A 377 -6.73 -8.30 -9.24
CA LEU A 377 -8.12 -8.13 -9.64
C LEU A 377 -8.84 -9.48 -9.73
N GLN A 378 -9.88 -9.65 -8.91
CA GLN A 378 -10.88 -10.68 -9.08
C GLN A 378 -11.96 -10.18 -10.04
N TYR A 379 -12.02 -10.77 -11.23
CA TYR A 379 -13.01 -10.48 -12.26
C TYR A 379 -13.93 -11.68 -12.56
N SER A 380 -13.81 -12.76 -11.78
CA SER A 380 -14.65 -13.95 -11.90
C SER A 380 -14.79 -14.64 -10.54
N ASN A 381 -15.91 -15.33 -10.31
CA ASN A 381 -16.10 -16.14 -9.11
C ASN A 381 -15.32 -17.47 -9.17
N ASP A 382 -14.89 -17.90 -10.38
CA ASP A 382 -14.03 -19.07 -10.52
C ASP A 382 -12.56 -18.67 -10.39
N SER A 383 -11.96 -18.99 -9.24
CA SER A 383 -10.54 -18.79 -8.96
C SER A 383 -9.59 -19.50 -9.93
N LYS A 384 -10.05 -20.45 -10.74
CA LYS A 384 -9.23 -21.08 -11.80
C LYS A 384 -9.02 -20.15 -13.00
N ILE A 385 -9.91 -19.16 -13.18
CA ILE A 385 -9.88 -18.21 -14.30
C ILE A 385 -8.95 -17.03 -14.00
N TRP A 386 -9.16 -16.34 -12.88
CA TRP A 386 -8.41 -15.11 -12.54
C TRP A 386 -7.26 -15.33 -11.55
N ASN A 387 -7.27 -16.46 -10.82
CA ASN A 387 -6.34 -16.75 -9.73
C ASN A 387 -5.66 -18.12 -9.89
N ARG A 388 -5.33 -18.50 -11.14
CA ARG A 388 -4.69 -19.77 -11.47
C ARG A 388 -3.48 -20.03 -10.56
N ASN A 389 -2.58 -19.05 -10.53
CA ASN A 389 -1.37 -19.01 -9.73
C ASN A 389 -1.62 -18.14 -8.48
N ARG A 390 -1.93 -18.76 -7.33
CA ARG A 390 -2.50 -18.02 -6.16
C ARG A 390 -1.49 -17.21 -5.35
N ASN A 391 -0.25 -17.66 -5.28
CA ASN A 391 0.84 -17.01 -4.54
C ASN A 391 1.74 -16.16 -5.45
N ASP A 392 1.38 -15.93 -6.71
CA ASP A 392 2.18 -15.14 -7.66
C ASP A 392 2.53 -13.74 -7.11
N VAL A 393 1.53 -12.90 -6.86
CA VAL A 393 1.69 -11.54 -6.34
C VAL A 393 2.18 -11.55 -4.90
N ARG A 394 1.79 -12.57 -4.12
CA ARG A 394 2.28 -12.76 -2.76
C ARG A 394 3.80 -12.94 -2.72
N ASN A 395 4.31 -13.86 -3.53
CA ASN A 395 5.73 -14.15 -3.60
C ASN A 395 6.49 -12.96 -4.19
N LEU A 396 5.90 -12.26 -5.17
CA LEU A 396 6.48 -11.05 -5.72
C LEU A 396 6.62 -9.95 -4.65
N THR A 397 5.59 -9.71 -3.85
CA THR A 397 5.63 -8.71 -2.76
C THR A 397 6.51 -9.12 -1.58
N GLU A 398 6.59 -10.41 -1.26
CA GLU A 398 7.55 -10.91 -0.25
C GLU A 398 9.00 -10.77 -0.73
N PHE A 399 9.28 -11.02 -2.03
CA PHE A 399 10.60 -10.76 -2.61
C PHE A 399 10.95 -9.27 -2.52
N VAL A 400 10.04 -8.38 -2.92
CA VAL A 400 10.22 -6.92 -2.83
C VAL A 400 10.54 -6.48 -1.40
N SER A 401 9.86 -7.04 -0.39
CA SER A 401 10.09 -6.73 1.03
C SER A 401 11.50 -7.11 1.52
N GLY A 402 12.24 -7.92 0.75
CA GLY A 402 13.64 -8.27 0.99
C GLY A 402 14.67 -7.32 0.38
N LEU A 403 14.26 -6.39 -0.49
CA LEU A 403 15.15 -5.49 -1.22
C LEU A 403 15.46 -4.21 -0.42
N GLU A 404 16.69 -3.71 -0.57
CA GLU A 404 17.22 -2.60 0.24
C GLU A 404 16.58 -1.25 -0.09
N GLN A 405 16.31 -0.99 -1.37
CA GLN A 405 15.74 0.28 -1.86
C GLN A 405 14.22 0.38 -1.70
N TRP A 406 13.59 -0.63 -1.09
CA TRP A 406 12.14 -0.74 -0.94
C TRP A 406 11.74 -0.61 0.54
N PRO A 407 10.48 -0.24 0.84
CA PRO A 407 9.97 -0.36 2.19
C PRO A 407 10.19 -1.77 2.76
N ARG A 408 10.61 -1.86 4.03
CA ARG A 408 10.96 -3.13 4.69
C ARG A 408 9.85 -4.20 4.65
N LEU A 409 8.61 -3.75 4.49
CA LEU A 409 7.42 -4.58 4.32
C LEU A 409 6.45 -3.88 3.38
N VAL A 410 6.08 -4.56 2.31
CA VAL A 410 4.96 -4.21 1.43
C VAL A 410 3.97 -5.37 1.40
N THR A 411 2.72 -5.10 1.05
CA THR A 411 1.68 -6.14 0.94
C THR A 411 0.98 -6.09 -0.41
N TRP A 412 0.11 -7.06 -0.62
CA TRP A 412 -0.85 -7.12 -1.72
C TRP A 412 -2.23 -7.39 -1.16
N GLN A 413 -3.26 -7.23 -1.99
CA GLN A 413 -4.62 -7.64 -1.65
C GLN A 413 -5.40 -8.01 -2.91
N VAL A 414 -6.49 -8.74 -2.72
CA VAL A 414 -7.48 -9.01 -3.77
C VAL A 414 -8.55 -7.92 -3.74
N ILE A 415 -8.93 -7.43 -4.92
CA ILE A 415 -10.08 -6.54 -5.10
C ILE A 415 -11.04 -7.18 -6.09
N ASP A 416 -12.30 -7.30 -5.68
CA ASP A 416 -13.41 -7.84 -6.47
C ASP A 416 -14.05 -6.72 -7.28
N ILE A 417 -13.86 -6.75 -8.61
CA ILE A 417 -14.28 -5.67 -9.51
C ILE A 417 -15.78 -5.39 -9.43
N GLU A 418 -16.59 -6.41 -9.17
CA GLU A 418 -18.06 -6.30 -9.06
C GLU A 418 -18.48 -5.51 -7.82
N LYS A 419 -17.64 -5.48 -6.78
CA LYS A 419 -17.92 -4.77 -5.52
C LYS A 419 -17.37 -3.35 -5.49
N VAL A 420 -16.47 -3.01 -6.43
CA VAL A 420 -15.83 -1.68 -6.45
C VAL A 420 -16.84 -0.54 -6.66
N PRO A 421 -17.79 -0.61 -7.61
CA PRO A 421 -18.75 0.48 -7.82
C PRO A 421 -19.65 0.77 -6.61
N ALA A 422 -19.98 -0.26 -5.82
CA ALA A 422 -20.84 -0.14 -4.65
C ALA A 422 -20.11 0.26 -3.35
N SER A 423 -18.77 0.32 -3.38
CA SER A 423 -17.92 0.69 -2.25
C SER A 423 -17.41 2.14 -2.40
N ASN A 424 -16.16 2.36 -2.80
CA ASN A 424 -15.62 3.71 -3.04
C ASN A 424 -15.15 3.94 -4.50
N GLY A 425 -15.52 3.06 -5.44
CA GLY A 425 -15.14 3.21 -6.84
C GLY A 425 -13.62 3.19 -7.04
N VAL A 426 -13.12 4.08 -7.89
CA VAL A 426 -11.69 4.19 -8.23
C VAL A 426 -10.80 4.37 -7.01
N ALA A 427 -11.28 5.02 -5.95
CA ALA A 427 -10.52 5.21 -4.71
C ALA A 427 -10.11 3.88 -4.05
N ASP A 428 -10.89 2.81 -4.23
CA ASP A 428 -10.52 1.48 -3.74
C ASP A 428 -9.42 0.83 -4.59
N LEU A 429 -9.40 1.08 -5.90
CA LEU A 429 -8.32 0.64 -6.79
C LEU A 429 -7.02 1.42 -6.52
N LEU A 430 -7.11 2.74 -6.28
CA LEU A 430 -5.95 3.60 -6.00
C LEU A 430 -5.29 3.34 -4.63
N GLN A 431 -5.83 2.43 -3.81
CA GLN A 431 -5.14 2.00 -2.59
C GLN A 431 -3.85 1.24 -2.87
N ALA A 432 -3.70 0.71 -4.08
CA ALA A 432 -2.44 0.19 -4.58
C ALA A 432 -2.06 0.92 -5.88
N PRO A 433 -0.76 1.16 -6.12
CA PRO A 433 -0.29 1.80 -7.34
C PRO A 433 -0.33 0.86 -8.56
N VAL A 434 -0.41 -0.45 -8.34
CA VAL A 434 -0.44 -1.46 -9.41
C VAL A 434 -1.71 -2.30 -9.30
N LEU A 435 -2.46 -2.39 -10.39
CA LEU A 435 -3.58 -3.29 -10.60
C LEU A 435 -3.10 -4.44 -11.47
N TYR A 436 -3.04 -5.64 -10.90
CA TYR A 436 -2.55 -6.84 -11.56
C TYR A 436 -3.70 -7.70 -12.07
N ILE A 437 -3.65 -8.06 -13.34
CA ILE A 437 -4.66 -8.88 -14.02
C ILE A 437 -3.94 -10.04 -14.73
N SER A 438 -4.34 -11.27 -14.42
CA SER A 438 -3.79 -12.46 -15.05
C SER A 438 -4.88 -13.44 -15.41
N GLY A 439 -4.73 -14.12 -16.55
CA GLY A 439 -5.66 -15.15 -16.98
C GLY A 439 -5.17 -15.82 -18.25
N GLU A 440 -5.77 -16.96 -18.56
CA GLU A 440 -5.54 -17.65 -19.85
C GLU A 440 -6.24 -16.91 -21.00
N GLU A 441 -7.45 -16.43 -20.73
CA GLU A 441 -8.25 -15.59 -21.63
C GLU A 441 -8.49 -14.21 -21.00
N ALA A 442 -8.59 -13.19 -21.85
CA ALA A 442 -8.81 -11.82 -21.38
C ALA A 442 -10.19 -11.67 -20.71
N PRO A 443 -10.28 -10.92 -19.60
CA PRO A 443 -11.56 -10.66 -18.95
C PRO A 443 -12.53 -9.93 -19.88
N GLN A 444 -13.82 -10.23 -19.77
CA GLN A 444 -14.88 -9.53 -20.48
C GLN A 444 -15.51 -8.50 -19.54
N PHE A 445 -15.04 -7.26 -19.63
CA PHE A 445 -15.53 -6.16 -18.79
C PHE A 445 -16.72 -5.44 -19.43
N ASP A 446 -17.72 -5.07 -18.63
CA ASP A 446 -18.78 -4.17 -19.07
C ASP A 446 -18.29 -2.70 -19.18
N ASP A 447 -19.14 -1.80 -19.67
CA ASP A 447 -18.75 -0.40 -19.89
C ASP A 447 -18.45 0.35 -18.58
N GLN A 448 -19.10 -0.02 -17.48
CA GLN A 448 -18.84 0.58 -16.17
C GLN A 448 -17.47 0.18 -15.64
N GLN A 449 -17.11 -1.09 -15.80
CA GLN A 449 -15.81 -1.64 -15.45
C GLN A 449 -14.70 -1.08 -16.33
N ILE A 450 -14.92 -0.94 -17.64
CA ILE A 450 -13.97 -0.26 -18.54
C ILE A 450 -13.74 1.19 -18.09
N LYS A 451 -14.81 1.93 -17.78
CA LYS A 451 -14.70 3.29 -17.28
C LYS A 451 -13.89 3.36 -15.98
N LEU A 452 -14.15 2.44 -15.05
CA LEU A 452 -13.43 2.34 -13.78
C LEU A 452 -11.92 2.10 -13.99
N LEU A 453 -11.54 1.22 -14.92
CA LEU A 453 -10.14 0.96 -15.27
C LEU A 453 -9.48 2.18 -15.89
N ARG A 454 -10.18 2.90 -16.77
CA ARG A 454 -9.70 4.14 -17.38
C ARG A 454 -9.46 5.20 -16.30
N GLU A 455 -10.45 5.46 -15.46
CA GLU A 455 -10.34 6.44 -14.37
C GLU A 455 -9.19 6.07 -13.40
N TYR A 456 -8.98 4.79 -13.11
CA TYR A 456 -7.82 4.33 -12.33
C TYR A 456 -6.48 4.70 -12.97
N VAL A 457 -6.34 4.48 -14.28
CA VAL A 457 -5.11 4.84 -15.02
C VAL A 457 -4.92 6.36 -15.11
N ASP A 458 -6.00 7.09 -15.40
CA ASP A 458 -6.01 8.56 -15.50
C ASP A 458 -5.64 9.24 -14.17
N GLU A 459 -5.96 8.61 -13.03
CA GLU A 459 -5.60 9.07 -11.68
C GLU A 459 -4.21 8.59 -11.21
N GLY A 460 -3.40 8.02 -12.11
CA GLY A 460 -2.01 7.63 -11.85
C GLY A 460 -1.79 6.14 -11.53
N GLY A 461 -2.85 5.34 -11.50
CA GLY A 461 -2.78 3.89 -11.34
C GLY A 461 -2.07 3.20 -12.49
N PHE A 462 -1.34 2.13 -12.23
CA PHE A 462 -0.65 1.33 -13.25
C PHE A 462 -1.35 -0.02 -13.42
N ILE A 463 -1.59 -0.45 -14.67
CA ILE A 463 -2.16 -1.79 -14.94
C ILE A 463 -1.03 -2.70 -15.42
N PHE A 464 -0.80 -3.80 -14.69
CA PHE A 464 0.12 -4.85 -15.12
C PHE A 464 -0.66 -6.12 -15.46
N THR A 465 -0.53 -6.59 -16.69
CA THR A 465 -1.21 -7.81 -17.13
C THR A 465 -0.25 -8.91 -17.54
N VAL A 466 -0.60 -10.15 -17.23
CA VAL A 466 0.20 -11.34 -17.55
C VAL A 466 -0.69 -12.39 -18.18
N GLY A 467 -0.40 -12.74 -19.43
CA GLY A 467 -1.03 -13.87 -20.11
C GLY A 467 -0.59 -15.18 -19.46
N ASN A 468 -1.54 -16.03 -19.09
CA ASN A 468 -1.24 -17.37 -18.62
C ASN A 468 -1.26 -18.34 -19.80
N CYS A 469 -0.49 -19.42 -19.67
CA CYS A 469 -0.52 -20.51 -20.63
C CYS A 469 -0.18 -20.18 -22.08
N ASN A 470 0.67 -19.16 -22.29
CA ASN A 470 1.06 -18.70 -23.62
C ASN A 470 -0.15 -18.32 -24.49
N GLY A 471 -1.23 -17.86 -23.85
CA GLY A 471 -2.45 -17.44 -24.53
C GLY A 471 -2.22 -16.17 -25.35
N ASN A 472 -1.90 -16.32 -26.64
CA ASN A 472 -1.88 -15.21 -27.60
C ASN A 472 -3.22 -14.45 -27.64
N THR A 473 -4.31 -15.11 -27.24
CA THR A 473 -5.66 -14.55 -27.13
C THR A 473 -5.79 -13.54 -26.00
N PHE A 474 -5.08 -13.72 -24.88
CA PHE A 474 -5.13 -12.79 -23.76
C PHE A 474 -4.63 -11.39 -24.16
N GLY A 475 -3.48 -11.31 -24.83
CA GLY A 475 -2.94 -10.04 -25.33
C GLY A 475 -3.89 -9.34 -26.31
N ASN A 476 -4.53 -10.11 -27.21
CA ASN A 476 -5.53 -9.57 -28.14
C ASN A 476 -6.77 -9.01 -27.43
N GLY A 477 -7.27 -9.71 -26.41
CA GLY A 477 -8.38 -9.21 -25.61
C GLY A 477 -8.00 -7.98 -24.77
N MET A 478 -6.74 -7.89 -24.30
CA MET A 478 -6.24 -6.68 -23.66
C MET A 478 -6.19 -5.49 -24.62
N ASN A 479 -5.85 -5.69 -25.89
CA ASN A 479 -5.95 -4.64 -26.92
C ASN A 479 -7.38 -4.12 -27.06
N GLU A 480 -8.38 -5.01 -27.02
CA GLU A 480 -9.79 -4.61 -27.08
C GLU A 480 -10.20 -3.80 -25.84
N ILE A 481 -9.78 -4.22 -24.65
CA ILE A 481 -10.00 -3.47 -23.40
C ILE A 481 -9.39 -2.07 -23.49
N VAL A 482 -8.15 -1.95 -23.96
CA VAL A 482 -7.47 -0.65 -24.11
C VAL A 482 -8.20 0.26 -25.10
N ARG A 483 -8.63 -0.27 -26.25
CA ARG A 483 -9.41 0.50 -27.25
C ARG A 483 -10.73 0.99 -26.68
N ARG A 484 -11.38 0.19 -25.82
CA ARG A 484 -12.61 0.60 -25.13
C ARG A 484 -12.35 1.64 -24.03
N MET A 485 -11.20 1.59 -23.36
CA MET A 485 -10.79 2.63 -22.40
C MET A 485 -10.56 3.98 -23.09
N TYR A 486 -9.89 3.98 -24.25
CA TYR A 486 -9.52 5.20 -25.00
C TYR A 486 -9.98 5.16 -26.48
N PRO A 487 -11.30 5.20 -26.75
CA PRO A 487 -11.84 5.01 -28.10
C PRO A 487 -11.46 6.13 -29.07
N GLU A 488 -11.25 7.35 -28.58
CA GLU A 488 -10.89 8.52 -29.41
C GLU A 488 -9.43 8.51 -29.86
N GLU A 489 -8.54 7.94 -29.05
CA GLU A 489 -7.09 7.93 -29.27
C GLU A 489 -6.62 6.67 -30.01
N LYS A 490 -7.51 5.68 -30.19
CA LYS A 490 -7.23 4.37 -30.82
C LYS A 490 -5.98 3.70 -30.26
N MET A 491 -5.78 3.82 -28.94
CA MET A 491 -4.63 3.24 -28.26
C MET A 491 -4.63 1.71 -28.36
N GLU A 492 -3.44 1.14 -28.47
CA GLU A 492 -3.20 -0.30 -28.51
C GLU A 492 -1.83 -0.64 -27.92
N LEU A 493 -1.64 -1.90 -27.53
CA LEU A 493 -0.38 -2.40 -27.03
C LEU A 493 0.67 -2.37 -28.12
N PHE A 494 1.78 -1.67 -27.87
CA PHE A 494 2.97 -1.71 -28.70
C PHE A 494 4.12 -2.41 -27.95
N ARG A 495 5.01 -3.06 -28.70
CA ARG A 495 6.20 -3.68 -28.11
C ARG A 495 7.12 -2.59 -27.58
N LEU A 496 7.55 -2.71 -26.32
CA LEU A 496 8.42 -1.72 -25.70
C LEU A 496 9.81 -1.71 -26.35
N ASP A 497 10.33 -0.50 -26.59
CA ASP A 497 11.67 -0.28 -27.13
C ASP A 497 12.74 -0.89 -26.19
N PRO A 498 13.83 -1.49 -26.72
CA PRO A 498 14.93 -2.03 -25.90
C PRO A 498 15.56 -1.04 -24.91
N SER A 499 15.52 0.26 -25.21
CA SER A 499 16.02 1.32 -24.32
C SER A 499 15.04 1.72 -23.22
N HIS A 500 13.81 1.18 -23.25
CA HIS A 500 12.75 1.56 -22.32
C HIS A 500 13.20 1.32 -20.87
N PRO A 501 13.02 2.29 -19.95
CA PRO A 501 13.52 2.21 -18.58
C PRO A 501 13.11 0.96 -17.81
N ILE A 502 11.96 0.36 -18.14
CA ILE A 502 11.46 -0.86 -17.49
C ILE A 502 12.48 -2.01 -17.51
N TYR A 503 13.32 -2.12 -18.54
CA TYR A 503 14.32 -3.20 -18.62
C TYR A 503 15.51 -3.00 -17.68
N ARG A 504 15.58 -1.86 -17.01
CA ARG A 504 16.68 -1.49 -16.09
C ARG A 504 16.19 -0.83 -14.81
N SER A 505 14.89 -0.91 -14.49
CA SER A 505 14.36 -0.21 -13.32
C SER A 505 14.91 -0.74 -12.00
N GLU A 506 15.12 -2.05 -11.82
CA GLU A 506 15.74 -2.67 -10.63
C GLU A 506 16.95 -3.53 -11.00
N TYR A 507 16.78 -4.39 -12.01
CA TYR A 507 17.79 -5.26 -12.57
C TYR A 507 18.01 -4.90 -14.03
N ALA A 508 19.23 -5.09 -14.53
CA ALA A 508 19.50 -5.06 -15.97
C ALA A 508 18.95 -6.34 -16.61
N LEU A 509 17.93 -6.20 -17.43
CA LEU A 509 17.30 -7.26 -18.22
C LEU A 509 17.76 -7.13 -19.68
N ASP A 510 17.90 -8.25 -20.35
CA ASP A 510 18.18 -8.27 -21.79
C ASP A 510 16.84 -8.17 -22.57
N PRO A 511 16.56 -7.03 -23.24
CA PRO A 511 15.30 -6.82 -23.97
C PRO A 511 15.19 -7.69 -25.24
N SER A 512 16.25 -8.39 -25.65
CA SER A 512 16.17 -9.33 -26.77
C SER A 512 15.48 -10.66 -26.39
N VAL A 513 15.50 -11.01 -25.10
CA VAL A 513 14.90 -12.25 -24.55
C VAL A 513 13.69 -12.00 -23.65
N VAL A 514 13.44 -10.75 -23.26
CA VAL A 514 12.27 -10.34 -22.48
C VAL A 514 11.36 -9.51 -23.36
N GLU A 515 10.18 -10.05 -23.66
CA GLU A 515 9.16 -9.34 -24.41
C GLU A 515 8.12 -8.70 -23.47
N LEU A 516 8.00 -7.38 -23.56
CA LEU A 516 6.97 -6.60 -22.88
C LEU A 516 6.30 -5.66 -23.88
N TYR A 517 5.00 -5.51 -23.71
CA TYR A 517 4.18 -4.56 -24.44
C TYR A 517 3.67 -3.49 -23.49
N GLY A 518 3.37 -2.31 -24.00
CA GLY A 518 2.78 -1.26 -23.19
C GLY A 518 1.84 -0.33 -23.94
N VAL A 519 1.18 0.52 -23.18
CA VAL A 519 0.36 1.63 -23.65
C VAL A 519 0.82 2.88 -22.93
N ASP A 520 1.17 3.90 -23.70
CA ASP A 520 1.53 5.20 -23.17
C ASP A 520 0.27 6.01 -22.91
N VAL A 521 0.09 6.43 -21.65
CA VAL A 521 -0.97 7.35 -21.23
C VAL A 521 -0.27 8.55 -20.60
N GLY A 522 -0.45 9.71 -21.22
CA GLY A 522 0.27 10.93 -20.85
C GLY A 522 1.78 10.74 -20.93
N CYS A 523 2.46 10.87 -19.80
CA CYS A 523 3.92 10.92 -19.71
C CYS A 523 4.58 9.56 -19.47
N ARG A 524 3.84 8.45 -19.42
CA ARG A 524 4.41 7.15 -19.08
C ARG A 524 3.71 6.02 -19.79
N THR A 525 4.38 4.88 -19.85
CA THR A 525 3.73 3.60 -20.13
C THR A 525 2.91 3.23 -18.91
N ALA A 526 1.59 3.42 -18.95
CA ALA A 526 0.73 3.24 -17.78
C ALA A 526 0.09 1.84 -17.71
N ILE A 527 0.08 1.13 -18.83
CA ILE A 527 -0.37 -0.25 -18.94
C ILE A 527 0.78 -1.05 -19.50
N VAL A 528 1.15 -2.15 -18.85
CA VAL A 528 2.17 -3.09 -19.33
C VAL A 528 1.57 -4.50 -19.40
N HIS A 529 1.89 -5.20 -20.48
CA HIS A 529 1.50 -6.58 -20.71
C HIS A 529 2.73 -7.45 -20.93
N SER A 530 2.78 -8.59 -20.24
CA SER A 530 3.72 -9.66 -20.56
C SER A 530 2.96 -10.83 -21.21
N PRO A 531 3.34 -11.26 -22.42
CA PRO A 531 2.77 -12.44 -23.07
C PRO A 531 3.29 -13.74 -22.44
N ASP A 532 4.45 -13.68 -21.79
CA ASP A 532 5.03 -14.80 -21.04
C ASP A 532 4.24 -15.04 -19.75
N ASP A 533 4.04 -16.32 -19.40
CA ASP A 533 3.45 -16.69 -18.11
C ASP A 533 4.45 -16.52 -16.96
N LEU A 534 4.65 -15.26 -16.56
CA LEU A 534 5.49 -14.89 -15.42
C LEU A 534 4.92 -15.46 -14.11
N SER A 535 3.58 -15.43 -14.01
CA SER A 535 2.84 -15.77 -12.79
C SER A 535 3.07 -17.20 -12.34
N CYS A 536 3.21 -18.14 -13.28
CA CYS A 536 3.53 -19.53 -13.01
C CYS A 536 4.84 -19.69 -12.22
N LEU A 537 5.87 -18.92 -12.57
CA LEU A 537 7.19 -19.01 -11.94
C LEU A 537 7.29 -18.17 -10.68
N TRP A 538 6.59 -17.03 -10.60
CA TRP A 538 6.46 -16.29 -9.33
C TRP A 538 5.81 -17.14 -8.25
N ASP A 539 4.78 -17.89 -8.60
CA ASP A 539 4.01 -18.73 -7.69
C ASP A 539 4.84 -19.90 -7.12
N ARG A 540 5.96 -20.27 -7.78
CA ARG A 540 6.95 -21.29 -7.35
C ARG A 540 8.12 -20.71 -6.54
N TRP A 541 8.25 -19.40 -6.51
CA TRP A 541 9.33 -18.76 -5.78
C TRP A 541 9.24 -19.08 -4.29
N LEU A 542 10.41 -19.32 -3.70
CA LEU A 542 10.63 -19.49 -2.28
C LEU A 542 11.87 -18.65 -1.89
N PRO A 543 11.96 -18.18 -0.64
CA PRO A 543 13.13 -17.43 -0.17
C PRO A 543 14.41 -18.26 -0.08
N TYR A 544 14.31 -19.58 -0.26
CA TYR A 544 15.41 -20.52 -0.39
C TYR A 544 15.10 -21.50 -1.52
N ASP A 545 16.15 -22.13 -2.07
CA ASP A 545 15.99 -23.22 -3.02
C ASP A 545 15.90 -24.56 -2.27
N PRO A 546 14.82 -25.33 -2.42
CA PRO A 546 14.73 -26.69 -1.87
C PRO A 546 15.84 -27.58 -2.43
N PRO A 547 16.41 -28.52 -1.66
CA PRO A 547 17.47 -29.42 -2.18
C PRO A 547 17.06 -30.25 -3.39
N SER A 548 15.76 -30.53 -3.53
CA SER A 548 15.17 -31.27 -4.66
C SER A 548 15.02 -30.43 -5.94
N ARG A 549 15.15 -29.09 -5.85
CA ARG A 549 14.96 -28.17 -6.98
C ARG A 549 16.11 -28.29 -7.97
N LYS A 550 15.77 -28.49 -9.24
CA LYS A 550 16.75 -28.49 -10.33
C LYS A 550 17.32 -27.07 -10.55
N PRO A 551 18.64 -26.89 -10.76
CA PRO A 551 19.24 -25.58 -10.98
C PRO A 551 18.60 -24.75 -12.10
N GLN A 552 18.17 -25.40 -13.18
CA GLN A 552 17.49 -24.74 -14.30
C GLN A 552 16.17 -24.07 -13.85
N MET A 553 15.43 -24.69 -12.92
CA MET A 553 14.20 -24.12 -12.36
C MET A 553 14.51 -22.84 -11.57
N THR A 554 15.54 -22.87 -10.72
CA THR A 554 16.00 -21.69 -9.97
C THR A 554 16.36 -20.53 -10.89
N ILE A 555 17.07 -20.80 -11.99
CA ILE A 555 17.43 -19.78 -12.99
C ILE A 555 16.16 -19.18 -13.62
N MET A 556 15.23 -20.01 -14.06
CA MET A 556 13.97 -19.55 -14.67
C MET A 556 13.12 -18.74 -13.68
N ILE A 557 12.95 -19.22 -12.44
CA ILE A 557 12.24 -18.49 -11.38
C ILE A 557 12.89 -17.13 -11.16
N THR A 558 14.22 -17.09 -10.99
CA THR A 558 14.96 -15.85 -10.75
C THR A 558 14.77 -14.86 -11.90
N GLN A 559 14.91 -15.32 -13.15
CA GLN A 559 14.71 -14.47 -14.33
C GLN A 559 13.30 -13.89 -14.38
N LYS A 560 12.25 -14.71 -14.21
CA LYS A 560 10.87 -14.22 -14.27
C LYS A 560 10.52 -13.33 -13.08
N MET A 561 11.03 -13.61 -11.87
CA MET A 561 10.90 -12.72 -10.72
C MET A 561 11.47 -11.34 -11.05
N ARG A 562 12.71 -11.27 -11.58
CA ARG A 562 13.34 -9.99 -11.95
C ARG A 562 12.53 -9.16 -12.95
N ILE A 563 11.87 -9.80 -13.92
CA ILE A 563 10.96 -9.11 -14.86
C ILE A 563 9.82 -8.44 -14.09
N GLY A 564 9.13 -9.18 -13.22
CA GLY A 564 8.05 -8.64 -12.39
C GLY A 564 8.51 -7.49 -11.49
N ILE A 565 9.67 -7.64 -10.83
CA ILE A 565 10.23 -6.61 -9.96
C ILE A 565 10.57 -5.33 -10.74
N ASN A 566 11.12 -5.45 -11.95
CA ASN A 566 11.40 -4.31 -12.81
C ASN A 566 10.13 -3.55 -13.21
N VAL A 567 9.06 -4.26 -13.52
CA VAL A 567 7.75 -3.67 -13.82
C VAL A 567 7.21 -2.91 -12.60
N LEU A 568 7.27 -3.53 -11.41
CA LEU A 568 6.85 -2.87 -10.16
C LEU A 568 7.73 -1.65 -9.83
N ALA A 569 9.05 -1.75 -10.00
CA ALA A 569 9.98 -0.65 -9.78
C ALA A 569 9.71 0.51 -10.75
N TYR A 570 9.45 0.22 -12.02
CA TYR A 570 9.05 1.22 -13.02
C TYR A 570 7.74 1.91 -12.63
N ALA A 571 6.72 1.13 -12.30
CA ALA A 571 5.38 1.60 -12.02
C ALA A 571 5.30 2.49 -10.77
N THR A 572 6.12 2.18 -9.75
CA THR A 572 6.01 2.80 -8.42
C THR A 572 7.17 3.71 -8.05
N GLY A 573 8.27 3.65 -8.82
CA GLY A 573 9.51 4.30 -8.43
C GLY A 573 10.09 3.80 -7.11
N ARG A 574 9.71 2.60 -6.64
CA ARG A 574 10.01 2.03 -5.31
C ARG A 574 9.38 2.76 -4.13
N GLU A 575 8.45 3.67 -4.41
CA GLU A 575 7.80 4.54 -3.43
C GLU A 575 6.29 4.25 -3.41
N PRO A 576 5.86 3.06 -2.95
CA PRO A 576 4.43 2.77 -2.86
C PRO A 576 3.73 3.74 -1.91
N PRO A 577 2.47 4.11 -2.20
CA PRO A 577 1.72 5.06 -1.39
C PRO A 577 1.50 4.55 0.03
N ALA A 578 1.49 5.46 1.00
CA ALA A 578 1.16 5.11 2.37
C ALA A 578 -0.31 4.66 2.48
N LYS A 579 -0.54 3.55 3.17
CA LYS A 579 -1.88 3.03 3.40
C LYS A 579 -2.68 4.00 4.28
N LEU A 580 -3.98 4.08 4.04
CA LEU A 580 -4.94 5.01 4.68
C LEU A 580 -4.83 6.48 4.26
N ASP A 581 -3.82 6.85 3.47
CA ASP A 581 -3.79 8.20 2.91
C ASP A 581 -4.90 8.34 1.86
N PRO A 582 -5.66 9.45 1.88
CA PRO A 582 -6.66 9.70 0.86
C PRO A 582 -5.97 9.84 -0.51
N MET A 583 -5.99 8.77 -1.28
CA MET A 583 -5.91 8.79 -2.74
C MET A 583 -7.29 9.24 -3.25
N LEU A 584 -7.71 10.45 -2.86
CA LEU A 584 -8.97 10.98 -3.34
C LEU A 584 -8.85 11.14 -4.85
N PRO A 585 -9.81 10.59 -5.62
CA PRO A 585 -9.93 10.88 -7.04
C PRO A 585 -9.93 12.40 -7.18
N GLN A 586 -9.06 12.92 -8.03
CA GLN A 586 -8.95 14.34 -8.32
C GLN A 586 -10.10 14.81 -9.25
N GLY A 587 -11.17 14.03 -9.34
CA GLY A 587 -12.36 14.33 -10.13
C GLY A 587 -13.09 15.56 -9.57
N PRO A 588 -13.84 16.27 -10.45
CA PRO A 588 -14.57 17.46 -10.07
C PRO A 588 -15.60 17.09 -8.99
N THR A 589 -15.47 17.71 -7.82
CA THR A 589 -16.57 17.72 -6.86
C THR A 589 -17.71 18.52 -7.48
N SER A 590 -18.93 18.00 -7.43
CA SER A 590 -20.15 18.55 -8.06
C SER A 590 -20.55 20.00 -7.66
N ARG A 591 -19.68 20.73 -6.96
CA ARG A 591 -19.78 22.16 -6.68
C ARG A 591 -19.03 23.03 -7.71
N ASP A 592 -18.28 22.45 -8.63
CA ASP A 592 -17.36 23.15 -9.53
C ASP A 592 -18.04 23.74 -10.80
N GLU A 593 -19.38 23.65 -10.91
CA GLU A 593 -20.16 24.23 -12.02
C GLU A 593 -20.92 25.51 -11.60
N LEU A 594 -20.24 26.46 -10.95
CA LEU A 594 -20.78 27.81 -10.73
C LEU A 594 -20.02 28.84 -11.59
N ILE A 595 -20.78 29.67 -12.29
CA ILE A 595 -20.39 30.53 -13.41
C ILE A 595 -19.21 31.49 -13.09
N GLU A 596 -18.06 31.17 -13.71
CA GLU A 596 -16.86 31.87 -14.24
C GLU A 596 -16.52 33.36 -13.98
N ARG A 597 -17.24 34.20 -13.21
CA ARG A 597 -16.77 35.57 -12.91
C ARG A 597 -16.03 35.66 -11.58
N GLY A 598 -14.72 35.95 -11.63
CA GLY A 598 -13.87 36.18 -10.46
C GLY A 598 -13.00 34.99 -10.02
N LEU A 599 -12.98 33.89 -10.79
CA LEU A 599 -12.07 32.77 -10.55
C LEU A 599 -10.74 32.98 -11.28
N LEU A 600 -9.64 32.58 -10.64
CA LEU A 600 -8.35 32.49 -11.33
C LEU A 600 -8.45 31.49 -12.47
N GLN A 601 -8.00 31.89 -13.66
CA GLN A 601 -7.86 31.03 -14.82
C GLN A 601 -6.41 31.06 -15.30
N VAL A 602 -5.90 29.90 -15.72
CA VAL A 602 -4.54 29.73 -16.23
C VAL A 602 -4.64 29.08 -17.60
N ALA A 603 -3.97 29.67 -18.59
CA ALA A 603 -3.94 29.11 -19.95
C ALA A 603 -2.71 28.21 -20.13
N LYS A 604 -2.91 27.05 -20.75
CA LYS A 604 -1.85 26.13 -21.15
C LYS A 604 -1.39 26.43 -22.57
N ILE A 605 -0.09 26.60 -22.78
CA ILE A 605 0.46 26.93 -24.09
C ILE A 605 0.67 25.67 -24.94
N ARG A 606 0.13 25.71 -26.16
CA ARG A 606 0.32 24.70 -27.20
C ARG A 606 1.60 25.01 -27.98
N HIS A 607 2.45 24.01 -28.12
CA HIS A 607 3.65 24.05 -28.95
C HIS A 607 3.86 22.68 -29.63
N ALA A 608 4.73 22.61 -30.64
CA ALA A 608 4.93 21.38 -31.41
C ALA A 608 5.64 20.23 -30.65
N GLY A 609 6.26 20.53 -29.51
CA GLY A 609 7.16 19.63 -28.75
C GLY A 609 6.48 18.79 -27.67
N ASN A 610 5.39 18.09 -28.02
CA ASN A 610 4.55 17.34 -27.07
C ASN A 610 4.08 18.20 -25.87
N TRP A 611 3.39 19.30 -26.19
CA TRP A 611 2.88 20.28 -25.21
C TRP A 611 1.87 19.74 -24.20
N ASN A 612 1.29 18.57 -24.49
CA ASN A 612 0.29 17.94 -23.65
C ASN A 612 0.83 16.67 -22.97
N ALA A 613 2.14 16.61 -22.71
CA ALA A 613 2.79 15.43 -22.13
C ALA A 613 2.14 15.00 -20.79
N ALA A 614 1.85 15.96 -19.91
CA ALA A 614 0.99 15.83 -18.74
C ALA A 614 -0.35 16.60 -18.95
N PRO A 615 -1.42 15.97 -19.44
CA PRO A 615 -2.69 16.63 -19.76
C PRO A 615 -3.42 17.25 -18.57
N ARG A 616 -3.39 16.56 -17.44
CA ARG A 616 -4.07 16.88 -16.17
C ARG A 616 -3.24 17.66 -15.17
N ALA A 617 -1.94 17.88 -15.41
CA ALA A 617 -1.09 18.63 -14.49
C ALA A 617 -1.71 19.97 -14.06
N LEU A 618 -2.22 20.74 -15.03
CA LEU A 618 -2.82 22.05 -14.77
C LEU A 618 -4.15 21.95 -14.03
N SER A 619 -5.05 21.04 -14.42
CA SER A 619 -6.33 20.87 -13.70
C SER A 619 -6.11 20.38 -12.26
N ASN A 620 -5.14 19.49 -12.05
CA ASN A 620 -4.74 19.02 -10.72
C ASN A 620 -4.14 20.16 -9.87
N LEU A 621 -3.32 21.04 -10.48
CA LEU A 621 -2.80 22.23 -9.80
C LEU A 621 -3.93 23.16 -9.36
N LEU A 622 -4.88 23.48 -10.25
CA LEU A 622 -6.00 24.37 -9.95
C LEU A 622 -6.95 23.75 -8.90
N ALA A 623 -7.18 22.43 -8.95
CA ALA A 623 -7.92 21.71 -7.91
C ALA A 623 -7.17 21.66 -6.56
N ALA A 624 -5.84 21.59 -6.57
CA ALA A 624 -5.03 21.69 -5.35
C ALA A 624 -5.10 23.10 -4.77
N LEU A 625 -5.11 24.14 -5.60
CA LEU A 625 -5.23 25.54 -5.20
C LEU A 625 -6.56 25.79 -4.47
N ASN A 626 -7.67 25.34 -5.06
CA ASN A 626 -9.00 25.40 -4.45
C ASN A 626 -9.05 24.77 -3.05
N ARG A 627 -8.47 23.58 -2.88
CA ARG A 627 -8.60 22.80 -1.64
C ARG A 627 -7.58 23.15 -0.56
N LYS A 628 -6.33 23.43 -0.94
CA LYS A 628 -5.23 23.60 0.03
C LYS A 628 -5.02 25.05 0.42
N VAL A 629 -5.30 25.98 -0.49
CA VAL A 629 -5.04 27.42 -0.31
C VAL A 629 -6.35 28.19 -0.15
N GLY A 630 -7.46 27.70 -0.73
CA GLY A 630 -8.76 28.38 -0.68
C GLY A 630 -8.91 29.50 -1.71
N LEU A 631 -7.95 29.64 -2.62
CA LEU A 631 -8.05 30.52 -3.79
C LEU A 631 -9.00 29.89 -4.80
N ALA A 632 -10.05 30.62 -5.19
CA ALA A 632 -11.06 30.12 -6.11
C ALA A 632 -10.54 30.19 -7.56
N ALA A 633 -10.29 29.03 -8.14
CA ALA A 633 -9.78 28.85 -9.49
C ALA A 633 -10.67 27.90 -10.31
N SER A 634 -10.82 28.19 -11.60
CA SER A 634 -11.51 27.30 -12.52
C SER A 634 -10.62 26.08 -12.80
N THR A 635 -11.15 24.86 -12.66
CA THR A 635 -10.41 23.63 -13.02
C THR A 635 -10.48 23.33 -14.52
N LYS A 636 -11.27 24.10 -15.28
CA LYS A 636 -11.32 24.03 -16.74
C LYS A 636 -10.05 24.63 -17.33
N THR A 637 -9.33 23.83 -18.09
CA THR A 637 -8.07 24.23 -18.71
C THR A 637 -8.31 24.77 -20.12
N ASN A 638 -7.83 25.99 -20.39
CA ASN A 638 -7.85 26.58 -21.73
C ASN A 638 -6.48 26.34 -22.39
N SER A 639 -6.47 25.80 -23.60
CA SER A 639 -5.21 25.54 -24.33
C SER A 639 -5.09 26.48 -25.53
N LEU A 640 -4.09 27.35 -25.52
CA LEU A 640 -3.91 28.42 -26.51
C LEU A 640 -2.59 28.28 -27.25
N VAL A 641 -2.52 28.76 -28.49
CA VAL A 641 -1.23 29.02 -29.16
C VAL A 641 -0.73 30.41 -28.75
N LEU A 642 0.58 30.68 -28.85
CA LEU A 642 1.15 31.95 -28.38
C LEU A 642 0.60 33.17 -29.12
N THR A 643 0.18 33.03 -30.37
CA THR A 643 -0.41 34.12 -31.19
C THR A 643 -1.89 34.37 -30.90
N ASP A 644 -2.51 33.61 -30.00
CA ASP A 644 -3.93 33.78 -29.67
C ASP A 644 -4.16 35.12 -28.94
N PRO A 645 -5.09 35.99 -29.39
CA PRO A 645 -5.36 37.26 -28.73
C PRO A 645 -5.94 37.11 -27.31
N ASP A 646 -6.58 35.97 -27.00
CA ASP A 646 -7.14 35.72 -25.66
C ASP A 646 -6.07 35.45 -24.60
N LEU A 647 -4.81 35.32 -25.01
CA LEU A 647 -3.66 35.13 -24.12
C LEU A 647 -3.56 36.21 -23.02
N PHE A 648 -3.95 37.46 -23.33
CA PHE A 648 -3.95 38.56 -22.35
C PHE A 648 -5.08 38.51 -21.31
N GLN A 649 -6.05 37.59 -21.45
CA GLN A 649 -7.11 37.41 -20.46
C GLN A 649 -6.64 36.59 -19.24
N PHE A 650 -5.47 35.97 -19.32
CA PHE A 650 -4.94 35.08 -18.30
C PHE A 650 -3.74 35.73 -17.59
N PRO A 651 -3.74 35.86 -16.26
CA PRO A 651 -2.61 36.43 -15.52
C PRO A 651 -1.38 35.51 -15.50
N LEU A 652 -1.58 34.21 -15.75
CA LEU A 652 -0.53 33.19 -15.76
C LEU A 652 -0.69 32.28 -16.98
N LEU A 653 0.41 32.05 -17.67
CA LEU A 653 0.56 31.00 -18.68
C LEU A 653 1.32 29.83 -18.11
N TYR A 654 0.91 28.63 -18.49
CA TYR A 654 1.55 27.37 -18.11
C TYR A 654 2.06 26.64 -19.34
N MET A 655 3.32 26.20 -19.32
CA MET A 655 3.95 25.51 -20.44
C MET A 655 4.80 24.35 -19.96
N HIS A 656 4.67 23.18 -20.58
CA HIS A 656 5.55 22.05 -20.31
C HIS A 656 5.67 21.17 -21.54
N GLY A 657 6.68 20.33 -21.56
CA GLY A 657 6.84 19.37 -22.64
C GLY A 657 8.03 18.47 -22.44
N ARG A 658 8.17 17.52 -23.38
CA ARG A 658 9.23 16.51 -23.38
C ARG A 658 10.11 16.58 -24.63
N SER A 659 9.55 17.02 -25.75
CA SER A 659 10.26 17.06 -27.04
C SER A 659 10.68 18.48 -27.38
N GLY A 660 11.70 18.60 -28.22
CA GLY A 660 12.11 19.90 -28.73
C GLY A 660 10.99 20.60 -29.52
N PHE A 661 10.99 21.93 -29.52
CA PHE A 661 10.04 22.74 -30.27
C PHE A 661 10.75 23.96 -30.86
N ARG A 662 10.06 24.65 -31.77
CA ARG A 662 10.48 25.92 -32.32
C ARG A 662 9.31 26.88 -32.27
N VAL A 663 9.62 28.15 -32.09
CA VAL A 663 8.66 29.25 -32.12
C VAL A 663 9.02 30.19 -33.27
N GLY A 664 8.01 30.79 -33.89
CA GLY A 664 8.19 31.83 -34.90
C GLY A 664 8.37 33.22 -34.29
N GLU A 665 8.84 34.18 -35.10
CA GLU A 665 9.06 35.58 -34.67
C GLU A 665 7.78 36.22 -34.08
N ALA A 666 6.61 35.98 -34.69
CA ALA A 666 5.34 36.50 -34.20
C ALA A 666 4.95 35.94 -32.82
N GLU A 667 5.28 34.68 -32.53
CA GLU A 667 5.04 34.07 -31.22
C GLU A 667 5.96 34.67 -30.15
N VAL A 668 7.23 34.92 -30.51
CA VAL A 668 8.21 35.59 -29.65
C VAL A 668 7.78 37.01 -29.30
N GLU A 669 7.35 37.80 -30.30
CA GLU A 669 6.90 39.18 -30.09
C GLU A 669 5.64 39.25 -29.21
N GLN A 670 4.68 38.36 -29.45
CA GLN A 670 3.45 38.28 -28.66
C GLN A 670 3.73 37.86 -27.22
N LEU A 671 4.60 36.87 -27.00
CA LEU A 671 5.01 36.45 -25.66
C LEU A 671 5.76 37.56 -24.92
N ARG A 672 6.70 38.25 -25.59
CA ARG A 672 7.37 39.43 -25.01
C ARG A 672 6.35 40.47 -24.56
N THR A 673 5.41 40.81 -25.45
CA THR A 673 4.36 41.79 -25.16
C THR A 673 3.49 41.38 -23.97
N TYR A 674 3.17 40.10 -23.83
CA TYR A 674 2.44 39.57 -22.69
C TYR A 674 3.21 39.71 -21.37
N LEU A 675 4.47 39.29 -21.36
CA LEU A 675 5.32 39.34 -20.17
C LEU A 675 5.60 40.79 -19.74
N ASP A 676 5.86 41.69 -20.69
CA ASP A 676 6.09 43.12 -20.42
C ASP A 676 4.83 43.82 -19.89
N ARG A 677 3.64 43.28 -20.15
CA ARG A 677 2.34 43.79 -19.66
C ARG A 677 1.92 43.23 -18.29
N GLY A 678 2.82 42.58 -17.56
CA GLY A 678 2.53 42.04 -16.23
C GLY A 678 2.22 40.54 -16.21
N GLY A 679 2.08 39.90 -17.36
CA GLY A 679 1.89 38.46 -17.44
C GLY A 679 3.06 37.66 -16.88
N VAL A 680 2.78 36.44 -16.43
CA VAL A 680 3.80 35.49 -15.94
C VAL A 680 3.76 34.20 -16.74
N LEU A 681 4.92 33.65 -17.09
CA LEU A 681 5.06 32.33 -17.68
C LEU A 681 5.68 31.36 -16.67
N PHE A 682 4.90 30.36 -16.24
CA PHE A 682 5.41 29.21 -15.49
C PHE A 682 5.63 28.04 -16.44
N ALA A 683 6.86 27.50 -16.46
CA ALA A 683 7.17 26.34 -17.27
C ALA A 683 8.02 25.27 -16.56
N ASP A 684 7.89 24.02 -17.00
CA ASP A 684 8.76 22.92 -16.55
C ASP A 684 9.09 21.89 -17.64
N ALA A 685 10.26 21.27 -17.52
CA ALA A 685 10.67 20.17 -18.39
C ALA A 685 10.20 18.82 -17.84
N CYS A 686 9.27 18.16 -18.56
CA CYS A 686 8.74 16.87 -18.15
C CYS A 686 9.86 15.82 -18.05
N CYS A 687 10.00 15.19 -16.89
CA CYS A 687 11.09 14.27 -16.55
C CYS A 687 12.52 14.78 -16.80
N GLY A 688 12.73 16.11 -16.78
CA GLY A 688 14.03 16.71 -17.06
C GLY A 688 14.48 16.56 -18.51
N ALA A 689 13.53 16.57 -19.44
CA ALA A 689 13.80 16.37 -20.86
C ALA A 689 14.71 17.45 -21.45
N LYS A 690 15.90 17.03 -21.88
CA LYS A 690 16.96 17.93 -22.38
C LYS A 690 16.59 18.66 -23.66
N GLU A 691 15.78 18.06 -24.53
CA GLU A 691 15.35 18.69 -25.78
C GLU A 691 14.38 19.84 -25.55
N PHE A 692 13.43 19.66 -24.62
CA PHE A 692 12.52 20.71 -24.19
C PHE A 692 13.27 21.81 -23.45
N ASP A 693 14.16 21.46 -22.49
CA ASP A 693 14.99 22.44 -21.77
C ASP A 693 15.81 23.32 -22.73
N ARG A 694 16.45 22.71 -23.74
CA ARG A 694 17.15 23.48 -24.79
C ARG A 694 16.21 24.43 -25.55
N SER A 695 15.08 23.90 -26.03
CA SER A 695 14.13 24.69 -26.83
C SER A 695 13.49 25.83 -26.02
N PHE A 696 13.26 25.62 -24.72
CA PHE A 696 12.75 26.64 -23.82
C PHE A 696 13.78 27.74 -23.57
N ARG A 697 15.05 27.38 -23.35
CA ARG A 697 16.13 28.37 -23.24
C ARG A 697 16.27 29.20 -24.52
N ASP A 698 16.25 28.54 -25.69
CA ASP A 698 16.28 29.21 -26.99
C ASP A 698 15.11 30.19 -27.16
N LEU A 699 13.91 29.84 -26.68
CA LEU A 699 12.74 30.72 -26.66
C LEU A 699 12.98 31.95 -25.77
N ILE A 700 13.45 31.74 -24.54
CA ILE A 700 13.66 32.85 -23.59
C ILE A 700 14.78 33.79 -24.08
N GLU A 701 15.85 33.28 -24.69
CA GLU A 701 16.89 34.12 -25.31
C GLU A 701 16.34 34.98 -26.46
N GLN A 702 15.40 34.45 -27.26
CA GLN A 702 14.73 35.24 -28.30
C GLN A 702 13.79 36.31 -27.71
N VAL A 703 13.09 36.00 -26.61
CA VAL A 703 12.18 36.92 -25.92
C VAL A 703 12.93 38.00 -25.15
N TYR A 704 14.05 37.69 -24.48
CA TYR A 704 14.88 38.67 -23.78
C TYR A 704 16.38 38.47 -24.08
N PRO A 705 16.89 38.97 -25.23
CA PRO A 705 18.29 38.75 -25.64
C PRO A 705 19.36 39.28 -24.67
N GLU A 706 19.00 40.27 -23.86
CA GLU A 706 19.87 40.94 -22.88
C GLU A 706 19.78 40.32 -21.47
N LYS A 707 18.87 39.36 -21.26
CA LYS A 707 18.65 38.70 -19.96
C LYS A 707 18.84 37.19 -20.10
N SER A 708 19.17 36.53 -19.00
CA SER A 708 19.31 35.08 -18.96
C SER A 708 18.58 34.50 -17.76
N LEU A 709 18.15 33.24 -17.89
CA LEU A 709 17.56 32.49 -16.79
C LEU A 709 18.59 32.35 -15.67
N THR A 710 18.26 32.86 -14.48
CA THR A 710 19.11 32.79 -13.29
C THR A 710 18.42 32.02 -12.17
N ASN A 711 19.18 31.30 -11.34
CA ASN A 711 18.60 30.57 -10.22
C ASN A 711 17.91 31.52 -9.24
N VAL A 712 16.70 31.18 -8.83
CA VAL A 712 16.00 31.87 -7.74
C VAL A 712 16.74 31.57 -6.42
N PRO A 713 17.16 32.59 -5.65
CA PRO A 713 17.86 32.40 -4.38
C PRO A 713 17.03 31.59 -3.37
N ALA A 714 17.71 30.79 -2.52
CA ALA A 714 17.04 29.93 -1.54
C ALA A 714 16.27 30.70 -0.45
N ASP A 715 16.61 31.97 -0.24
CA ASP A 715 15.98 32.92 0.68
C ASP A 715 14.95 33.85 0.02
N HIS A 716 14.67 33.65 -1.28
CA HIS A 716 13.67 34.43 -2.00
C HIS A 716 12.26 34.19 -1.44
N GLU A 717 11.41 35.23 -1.41
CA GLU A 717 10.08 35.19 -0.78
C GLU A 717 9.16 34.09 -1.35
N LEU A 718 9.28 33.77 -2.65
CA LEU A 718 8.64 32.63 -3.33
C LEU A 718 8.78 31.30 -2.55
N PHE A 719 9.86 31.09 -1.81
CA PHE A 719 10.11 29.85 -1.05
C PHE A 719 9.69 29.94 0.42
N SER A 720 9.12 31.07 0.84
CA SER A 720 8.70 31.31 2.22
C SER A 720 7.28 30.83 2.50
N GLN A 721 7.01 30.57 3.78
CA GLN A 721 5.66 30.28 4.28
C GLN A 721 4.71 31.49 4.18
N GLU A 722 5.24 32.71 4.00
CA GLU A 722 4.41 33.92 3.84
C GLU A 722 3.64 33.91 2.51
N ILE A 723 4.23 33.34 1.46
CA ILE A 723 3.57 33.14 0.17
C ILE A 723 2.65 31.92 0.19
N GLY A 724 3.02 30.86 0.93
CA GLY A 724 2.21 29.64 1.02
C GLY A 724 2.86 28.56 1.87
N PHE A 725 3.69 27.73 1.24
CA PHE A 725 4.41 26.65 1.91
C PHE A 725 5.88 27.02 2.13
N ASP A 726 6.45 26.58 3.25
CA ASP A 726 7.91 26.59 3.44
C ASP A 726 8.55 25.60 2.46
N LEU A 727 9.33 26.11 1.51
CA LEU A 727 10.04 25.33 0.50
C LEU A 727 11.54 25.22 0.79
N SER A 728 12.00 25.54 2.01
CA SER A 728 13.42 25.38 2.38
C SER A 728 13.93 23.94 2.22
N LYS A 729 13.01 22.96 2.30
CA LYS A 729 13.29 21.53 2.17
C LYS A 729 12.23 20.84 1.33
N VAL A 730 12.53 20.68 0.05
CA VAL A 730 11.78 19.86 -0.90
C VAL A 730 12.58 18.64 -1.33
N LYS A 731 11.89 17.56 -1.65
CA LYS A 731 12.49 16.33 -2.17
C LYS A 731 12.47 16.33 -3.68
N ARG A 732 13.65 16.10 -4.27
CA ARG A 732 13.83 15.96 -5.71
C ARG A 732 14.56 14.67 -6.06
N ARG A 733 14.00 13.92 -7.00
CA ARG A 733 14.62 12.77 -7.64
C ARG A 733 15.64 13.24 -8.68
N THR A 734 16.86 12.73 -8.57
CA THR A 734 17.94 12.91 -9.54
C THR A 734 18.42 11.56 -10.02
N LEU A 735 18.68 11.43 -11.32
CA LEU A 735 19.25 10.23 -11.91
C LEU A 735 20.78 10.32 -11.79
N ALA A 736 21.43 9.26 -11.30
CA ALA A 736 22.88 9.18 -11.32
C ALA A 736 23.39 9.08 -12.77
N ALA A 737 24.54 9.69 -13.05
CA ALA A 737 25.24 9.47 -14.31
C ALA A 737 25.83 8.06 -14.28
N GLY A 738 25.32 7.15 -15.12
CA GLY A 738 25.74 5.75 -15.16
C GLY A 738 25.75 5.18 -16.57
N ASP A 739 26.29 3.97 -16.73
CA ASP A 739 26.21 3.19 -17.97
C ASP A 739 24.73 3.04 -18.39
N PRO A 740 24.34 3.39 -19.62
CA PRO A 740 22.98 3.18 -20.12
C PRO A 740 22.44 1.75 -19.95
N ASN A 741 23.32 0.76 -19.86
CA ASN A 741 23.00 -0.66 -19.67
C ASN A 741 22.93 -1.10 -18.20
N SER A 742 23.22 -0.22 -17.25
CA SER A 742 23.15 -0.51 -15.82
C SER A 742 21.76 -0.21 -15.24
N PRO A 743 21.39 -0.83 -14.09
CA PRO A 743 20.18 -0.47 -13.37
C PRO A 743 20.07 1.04 -13.12
N ILE A 744 18.85 1.58 -13.16
CA ILE A 744 18.59 2.99 -12.91
C ILE A 744 18.78 3.26 -11.42
N GLU A 745 19.88 3.93 -11.12
CA GLU A 745 20.12 4.54 -9.82
C GLU A 745 19.50 5.94 -9.79
N SER A 746 18.47 6.08 -8.96
CA SER A 746 17.84 7.36 -8.66
C SER A 746 18.06 7.70 -7.19
N ASN A 747 18.53 8.91 -6.92
CA ASN A 747 18.68 9.43 -5.57
C ASN A 747 17.62 10.49 -5.30
N VAL A 748 17.05 10.48 -4.10
CA VAL A 748 16.23 11.59 -3.61
C VAL A 748 17.11 12.50 -2.79
N ILE A 749 17.23 13.75 -3.23
CA ILE A 749 17.98 14.80 -2.55
C ILE A 749 16.98 15.76 -1.91
N GLU A 750 17.26 16.17 -0.68
CA GLU A 750 16.49 17.16 0.05
C GLU A 750 17.24 18.50 0.05
N GLY A 751 16.53 19.58 -0.29
CA GLY A 751 17.07 20.94 -0.33
C GLY A 751 16.04 21.91 -0.91
N PRO A 752 16.38 23.21 -1.10
CA PRO A 752 15.47 24.16 -1.72
C PRO A 752 15.21 23.82 -3.21
N PRO A 753 14.06 24.24 -3.77
CA PRO A 753 13.78 24.11 -5.18
C PRO A 753 14.88 24.76 -6.03
N LEU A 754 15.27 24.09 -7.11
CA LEU A 754 16.06 24.70 -8.17
C LEU A 754 15.10 25.19 -9.25
N LEU A 755 14.64 26.43 -9.08
CA LEU A 755 13.91 27.19 -10.09
C LEU A 755 14.84 28.23 -10.70
N GLU A 756 14.68 28.48 -11.99
CA GLU A 756 15.33 29.56 -12.72
C GLU A 756 14.28 30.60 -13.10
N ALA A 757 14.65 31.88 -13.18
CA ALA A 757 13.72 32.95 -13.51
C ALA A 757 14.34 34.05 -14.37
N ILE A 758 13.46 34.80 -15.05
CA ILE A 758 13.76 36.13 -15.60
C ILE A 758 13.14 37.17 -14.66
N ASP A 759 13.99 38.04 -14.14
CA ASP A 759 13.58 39.22 -13.37
C ASP A 759 13.49 40.44 -14.30
N VAL A 760 12.34 41.10 -14.27
CA VAL A 760 12.12 42.42 -14.89
C VAL A 760 11.58 43.35 -13.82
N ASP A 761 12.39 44.35 -13.44
CA ASP A 761 12.04 45.37 -12.46
C ASP A 761 11.62 44.83 -11.07
N GLY A 762 12.27 43.76 -10.60
CA GLY A 762 11.97 43.12 -9.32
C GLY A 762 10.81 42.13 -9.37
N ARG A 763 10.26 41.88 -10.57
CA ARG A 763 9.17 40.93 -10.83
C ARG A 763 9.69 39.71 -11.57
N LEU A 764 9.41 38.50 -11.05
CA LEU A 764 9.74 37.27 -11.77
C LEU A 764 8.70 37.03 -12.87
N THR A 765 9.04 37.38 -14.11
CA THR A 765 8.13 37.31 -15.27
C THR A 765 8.12 35.93 -15.92
N VAL A 766 9.25 35.23 -15.87
CA VAL A 766 9.38 33.83 -16.29
C VAL A 766 9.87 33.04 -15.10
N ILE A 767 9.19 31.95 -14.77
CA ILE A 767 9.61 30.99 -13.74
C ILE A 767 9.70 29.63 -14.39
N TYR A 768 10.88 29.03 -14.37
CA TYR A 768 11.20 27.81 -15.06
C TYR A 768 11.78 26.75 -14.12
N SER A 769 11.33 25.51 -14.29
CA SER A 769 11.94 24.35 -13.66
C SER A 769 12.49 23.39 -14.72
N LYS A 770 13.81 23.22 -14.75
CA LYS A 770 14.44 22.14 -15.55
C LYS A 770 14.11 20.73 -15.03
N TYR A 771 13.51 20.62 -13.84
CA TYR A 771 13.08 19.37 -13.24
C TYR A 771 11.57 19.25 -13.30
N ASP A 772 11.07 18.03 -13.43
CA ASP A 772 9.65 17.76 -13.55
C ASP A 772 8.83 18.27 -12.34
N ILE A 773 7.78 19.01 -12.66
CA ILE A 773 6.66 19.34 -11.76
C ILE A 773 5.37 18.77 -12.36
N SER A 774 5.23 18.83 -13.68
CA SER A 774 4.05 18.40 -14.43
C SER A 774 3.68 16.93 -14.24
N CYS A 775 4.60 15.98 -14.46
CA CYS A 775 4.27 14.55 -14.29
C CYS A 775 4.04 14.21 -12.81
N ALA A 776 4.74 14.89 -11.90
CA ALA A 776 4.57 14.76 -10.46
C ALA A 776 3.18 15.22 -9.99
N LEU A 777 2.63 16.30 -10.57
CA LEU A 777 1.24 16.76 -10.31
C LEU A 777 0.18 15.76 -10.76
N GLU A 778 0.50 14.88 -11.72
CA GLU A 778 -0.36 13.76 -12.13
C GLU A 778 -0.10 12.47 -11.34
N ARG A 779 0.90 12.46 -10.45
CA ARG A 779 1.41 11.26 -9.78
C ARG A 779 1.87 10.17 -10.76
N GLN A 780 2.38 10.57 -11.92
CA GLN A 780 2.82 9.66 -12.99
C GLN A 780 4.36 9.58 -13.13
N SER A 781 5.12 10.18 -12.21
CA SER A 781 6.59 10.20 -12.27
C SER A 781 7.22 8.83 -11.94
N SER A 782 7.78 8.13 -12.92
CA SER A 782 8.53 6.87 -12.71
C SER A 782 9.91 7.11 -12.09
N ALA A 783 10.60 6.06 -11.61
CA ALA A 783 11.99 6.15 -11.12
C ALA A 783 12.96 6.76 -12.14
N ALA A 784 12.64 6.67 -13.43
CA ALA A 784 13.43 7.23 -14.52
C ALA A 784 13.13 8.73 -14.81
N CYS A 785 12.22 9.34 -14.06
CA CYS A 785 11.80 10.72 -14.24
C CYS A 785 12.56 11.63 -13.25
N ALA A 786 13.44 12.49 -13.75
CA ALA A 786 14.12 13.49 -12.93
C ALA A 786 13.16 14.64 -12.59
N GLY A 787 12.87 14.86 -11.31
CA GLY A 787 11.71 15.65 -10.90
C GLY A 787 11.51 15.79 -9.41
N TYR A 788 10.62 16.69 -9.00
CA TYR A 788 10.19 16.80 -7.61
C TYR A 788 9.22 15.67 -7.26
N LEU A 789 9.19 15.26 -5.99
CA LEU A 789 8.19 14.29 -5.55
C LEU A 789 6.78 14.93 -5.56
N PRO A 790 5.70 14.17 -5.78
CA PRO A 790 4.35 14.72 -6.00
C PRO A 790 3.87 15.74 -4.96
N GLU A 791 4.16 15.49 -3.68
CA GLU A 791 3.75 16.41 -2.60
C GLU A 791 4.49 17.74 -2.70
N ASP A 792 5.79 17.71 -2.92
CA ASP A 792 6.62 18.91 -2.99
C ASP A 792 6.47 19.64 -4.32
N ALA A 793 6.29 18.92 -5.43
CA ALA A 793 5.88 19.48 -6.72
C ALA A 793 4.58 20.29 -6.60
N THR A 794 3.60 19.76 -5.85
CA THR A 794 2.35 20.47 -5.56
C THR A 794 2.61 21.74 -4.76
N LYS A 795 3.42 21.69 -3.70
CA LYS A 795 3.74 22.88 -2.89
C LYS A 795 4.45 23.95 -3.72
N ILE A 796 5.44 23.56 -4.53
CA ILE A 796 6.19 24.45 -5.43
C ILE A 796 5.23 25.13 -6.40
N ALA A 797 4.40 24.38 -7.11
CA ALA A 797 3.47 24.93 -8.08
C ALA A 797 2.44 25.87 -7.44
N LEU A 798 1.95 25.56 -6.22
CA LEU A 798 1.05 26.44 -5.48
C LEU A 798 1.71 27.74 -5.03
N ASN A 799 2.98 27.71 -4.62
CA ASN A 799 3.71 28.94 -4.29
C ASN A 799 3.94 29.79 -5.54
N ILE A 800 4.27 29.19 -6.69
CA ILE A 800 4.46 29.92 -7.97
C ILE A 800 3.16 30.65 -8.36
N VAL A 801 2.02 29.97 -8.27
CA VAL A 801 0.72 30.59 -8.59
C VAL A 801 0.38 31.70 -7.60
N GLN A 802 0.55 31.49 -6.29
CA GLN A 802 0.28 32.54 -5.30
C GLN A 802 1.19 33.75 -5.47
N TYR A 803 2.48 33.51 -5.71
CA TYR A 803 3.45 34.56 -5.93
C TYR A 803 3.13 35.40 -7.16
N SER A 804 2.74 34.77 -8.29
CA SER A 804 2.38 35.51 -9.49
C SER A 804 1.14 36.39 -9.31
N GLN A 805 0.20 36.03 -8.43
CA GLN A 805 -0.96 36.87 -8.10
C GLN A 805 -0.63 38.07 -7.19
N LEU A 806 0.48 38.01 -6.44
CA LEU A 806 0.89 39.07 -5.53
C LEU A 806 1.70 40.17 -6.22
N GLN A 807 2.32 39.86 -7.36
CA GLN A 807 3.13 40.81 -8.14
C GLN A 807 2.31 41.98 -8.71
N ASP A 808 0.98 41.86 -8.82
CA ASP A 808 0.09 42.92 -9.31
C ASP A 808 -0.23 44.00 -8.25
N LEU A 809 0.17 43.82 -6.98
CA LEU A 809 -0.24 44.70 -5.87
C LEU A 809 0.82 45.73 -5.44
N THR A 810 2.06 45.64 -5.91
CA THR A 810 3.17 46.46 -5.40
C THR A 810 3.40 47.81 -6.10
N ASP A 811 2.71 48.11 -7.21
CA ASP A 811 2.96 49.33 -8.01
C ASP A 811 1.84 50.39 -7.98
N ILE A 812 0.89 50.33 -7.04
CA ILE A 812 0.03 51.51 -6.77
C ILE A 812 0.75 52.44 -5.79
N LYS A 813 1.73 53.20 -6.30
CA LYS A 813 2.15 54.44 -5.64
C LYS A 813 1.01 55.44 -5.78
N PHE A 814 0.27 55.68 -4.70
CA PHE A 814 -0.56 56.87 -4.58
C PHE A 814 0.38 58.07 -4.49
N GLU A 815 0.43 58.88 -5.55
CA GLU A 815 0.98 60.24 -5.51
C GLU A 815 0.19 61.15 -4.56
#